data_AF-A0A3S3PP31-F1
#
_entry.id   AF-A0A3S3PP31-F1
#
_cell.length_a   1.000
_cell.length_b   1.000
_cell.length_c   1.000
_cell.angle_alpha   90.00
_cell.angle_beta   90.00
_cell.angle_gamma   90.00
#
_symmetry.space_group_name_H-M   'P 1'
#
loop_
_entity.id
_entity.type
_entity.pdbx_description
1 polymer ?
#
loop_
_entity_poly.entity_id
_entity_poly.type
_entity_poly.pdbx_seq_one_letter_code
_entity_poly.pdbx_strand_id
1 'polypeptide(L)'
;MAKLAMLIRIFIILSVILLNIESYRFRKRSFVVDYENDCFLKDGKYFRYVSGTMHYFRVPPEYWFDRLTKMRAAGLNAVQTYIEWNSHEPEQLEYNFDGINDVVRYIKTAQSVGLLVILRLGPYIDAERDMGGLPYWLLRNNPEMKLRANDSSYLKYVTRWYDVLLPKLMPLIYANGGPVIMMQIENEYGSYPACDFAYTSFLRDYVRSYVGDSVVLYTTDGNSDSYLKCGKVDNVLATIDFGSHEDPVSSFAALRNHQQHGPLVNSEYYTGWIDHWAHPHSKVDYVPVINTLEKMLDMNASVNLYVFEGGTSFGFTSGANYYDNYQPNPTSYDFDAPLTEAGDPTKKYFYLRKTIGKLSFGPIHLKQVYSLFEISSYLKTVTSLYPLSFEALSVRNGFVVYTTTINVKPSDPAVLTIDKLNDRALVLVDYEYQGTMSRMEFINTIPINAKNGSQLDIIVENQGRICYGSLINELKGIVSNVTLGPVTLVNWIHRAVPEEVLKNVLMKENNLNITKINSRLKHQLPHVYRGIFVLANEEVKDTFLSVNNWRKGFAVLNGNNLGRYWPAVGPQETLYVPSSFLNPYPHVNNLFLFELEYAPCENIETCLAYFANDNKTRERSFVIDYENNCFLKDGKYFRYVSGSMHYFRVPPEYWFERLTKMRAAGLNAVQTYIEWNSHEPEELSYNFTGANDFVQYIRTAQEVGLLVILRIGPFIDAERDMGGFPYWLLRNNPNMKLRTSDPTYVQYVKRWFGLLLPKIVPLIYANGGPVIMIQIENEYGSYGCDFSYTSWLRDYVRQYVGNDVVLFTTDGDGDYYLKCGKIDGVYATIDFGVTKDPAKLFLIQRNHEMRGPFVNSEFYPGWLDHWTEPHQTVPTDAVVDTLEKMLALNASVNIYLFEGGTSFGFTSGANLGSTYQPNPTSYDYDAPLTEAGDPTEKYFAIRKVVGKYLPLPHLPLPNPSPKLRFGPVYFKKLGNLFQMIEKLETVSSFYPLTFEALSARNGFVLYTTTINVKPSDPAVLHISELNDRALVFVDYEYQGTMSSMEKVFTLPIIAKNGSRLDIFVENQGRICAGNGINKLKGIVSKVTLGPVTLLNWSQIVMTEKVILDHFGNETNFKTSDKFISHYRIPEIYKSVFTLPEGDVFDTFLNVNNWRKGVAVINNRNLGRYWPAVGPQETLYVPAPFLKPFPELNELILFELEDAPCYRSETCSAQFVDQPSINATTPYA
;
A
#
# COMPACT_ATOMS: atom_id res chain seq x y z
N MET A 1 16.28 61.32 39.82
CA MET A 1 16.54 59.87 39.91
C MET A 1 15.59 59.01 39.06
N ALA A 2 14.27 59.25 39.05
CA ALA A 2 13.32 58.46 38.25
C ALA A 2 13.57 58.46 36.72
N LYS A 3 14.00 59.61 36.14
CA LYS A 3 14.35 59.70 34.71
C LYS A 3 15.62 58.92 34.34
N LEU A 4 16.59 58.79 35.26
CA LEU A 4 17.83 58.05 35.04
C LEU A 4 17.57 56.53 35.08
N ALA A 5 16.70 56.07 35.98
CA ALA A 5 16.29 54.67 36.05
C ALA A 5 15.49 54.20 34.81
N MET A 6 14.69 55.10 34.22
CA MET A 6 13.96 54.82 32.98
C MET A 6 14.88 54.73 31.76
N LEU A 7 15.87 55.62 31.66
CA LEU A 7 16.89 55.58 30.60
C LEU A 7 17.76 54.32 30.70
N ILE A 8 18.14 53.89 31.91
CA ILE A 8 18.90 52.65 32.12
C ILE A 8 18.06 51.42 31.75
N ARG A 9 16.75 51.39 32.07
CA ARG A 9 15.86 50.29 31.66
C ARG A 9 15.67 50.23 30.14
N ILE A 10 15.52 51.37 29.47
CA ILE A 10 15.41 51.42 28.00
C ILE A 10 16.72 50.96 27.36
N PHE A 11 17.88 51.37 27.90
CA PHE A 11 19.18 50.94 27.41
C PHE A 11 19.40 49.44 27.61
N ILE A 12 19.02 48.87 28.77
CA ILE A 12 19.11 47.43 29.01
C ILE A 12 18.18 46.64 28.08
N ILE A 13 16.95 47.12 27.84
CA ILE A 13 16.00 46.47 26.92
C ILE A 13 16.52 46.54 25.48
N LEU A 14 17.05 47.68 25.03
CA LEU A 14 17.68 47.81 23.71
C LEU A 14 18.92 46.95 23.57
N SER A 15 19.77 46.85 24.59
CA SER A 15 20.95 45.98 24.60
C SER A 15 20.57 44.50 24.58
N VAL A 16 19.52 44.09 25.29
CA VAL A 16 19.00 42.71 25.27
C VAL A 16 18.31 42.39 23.95
N ILE A 17 17.65 43.35 23.31
CA ILE A 17 17.09 43.19 21.96
C ILE A 17 18.21 43.12 20.92
N LEU A 18 19.25 43.95 21.01
CA LEU A 18 20.43 43.91 20.13
C LEU A 18 21.26 42.63 20.31
N LEU A 19 21.42 42.14 21.55
CA LEU A 19 22.07 40.86 21.86
C LEU A 19 21.23 39.64 21.40
N ASN A 20 19.90 39.75 21.37
CA ASN A 20 19.03 38.72 20.79
C ASN A 20 18.92 38.79 19.25
N ILE A 21 19.15 39.97 18.65
CA ILE A 21 19.23 40.12 17.19
C ILE A 21 20.60 39.64 16.67
N GLU A 22 21.68 39.76 17.45
CA GLU A 22 22.98 39.16 17.10
C GLU A 22 23.07 37.64 17.37
N SER A 23 22.29 37.07 18.29
CA SER A 23 22.18 35.61 18.45
C SER A 23 21.28 34.95 17.41
N TYR A 24 20.50 35.75 16.68
CA TYR A 24 19.84 35.39 15.41
C TYR A 24 20.74 35.65 14.18
N ARG A 25 22.08 35.65 14.35
CA ARG A 25 22.99 35.46 13.23
C ARG A 25 22.62 34.16 12.52
N PHE A 26 22.20 34.30 11.25
CA PHE A 26 22.12 33.24 10.25
C PHE A 26 23.08 32.10 10.59
N ARG A 27 22.58 30.91 10.96
CA ARG A 27 23.43 29.70 10.93
C ARG A 27 23.95 29.63 9.49
N LYS A 28 25.26 29.85 9.33
CA LYS A 28 25.91 29.83 8.02
C LYS A 28 25.67 28.44 7.42
N ARG A 29 25.03 28.37 6.25
CA ARG A 29 24.76 27.09 5.60
C ARG A 29 26.09 26.39 5.33
N SER A 30 26.22 25.14 5.73
CA SER A 30 27.46 24.38 5.54
C SER A 30 27.17 22.92 5.20
N PHE A 31 28.05 22.31 4.42
CA PHE A 31 28.07 20.88 4.19
C PHE A 31 29.52 20.43 4.23
N VAL A 32 29.90 19.64 5.23
CA VAL A 32 31.29 19.26 5.51
C VAL A 32 31.39 17.77 5.82
N VAL A 33 32.60 17.23 5.70
CA VAL A 33 32.92 15.86 6.13
C VAL A 33 33.45 15.91 7.55
N ASP A 34 32.88 15.10 8.43
CA ASP A 34 33.45 14.79 9.74
C ASP A 34 34.15 13.44 9.65
N TYR A 35 35.47 13.51 9.44
CA TYR A 35 36.32 12.34 9.26
C TYR A 35 36.40 11.49 10.54
N GLU A 36 36.43 12.12 11.72
CA GLU A 36 36.57 11.39 12.99
C GLU A 36 35.33 10.54 13.32
N ASN A 37 34.15 11.02 12.91
CA ASN A 37 32.88 10.32 13.13
C ASN A 37 32.33 9.62 11.87
N ASP A 38 33.15 9.48 10.82
CA ASP A 38 32.80 8.81 9.56
C ASP A 38 31.45 9.27 8.96
N CYS A 39 31.20 10.58 8.92
CA CYS A 39 29.90 11.10 8.49
C CYS A 39 29.94 12.43 7.73
N PHE A 40 28.81 12.82 7.14
CA PHE A 40 28.60 14.19 6.66
C PHE A 40 27.90 15.02 7.73
N LEU A 41 28.27 16.30 7.82
CA LEU A 41 27.55 17.31 8.59
C LEU A 41 26.95 18.35 7.64
N LYS A 42 25.64 18.49 7.64
CA LYS A 42 24.89 19.58 7.02
C LYS A 42 24.45 20.56 8.11
N ASP A 43 24.93 21.80 8.01
CA ASP A 43 24.66 22.88 8.96
C ASP A 43 25.08 22.55 10.40
N GLY A 44 26.19 21.81 10.52
CA GLY A 44 26.75 21.30 11.79
C GLY A 44 26.11 20.00 12.29
N LYS A 45 25.01 19.55 11.67
CA LYS A 45 24.27 18.35 12.07
C LYS A 45 24.58 17.20 11.12
N TYR A 46 24.57 15.97 11.62
CA TYR A 46 24.70 14.83 10.73
C TYR A 46 23.69 14.77 9.62
N PHE A 47 24.20 14.25 8.51
CA PHE A 47 23.45 14.09 7.32
C PHE A 47 23.92 12.83 6.59
N ARG A 48 22.95 12.13 6.02
CA ARG A 48 23.19 11.06 5.07
C ARG A 48 22.34 11.32 3.86
N TYR A 49 22.96 11.33 2.68
CA TYR A 49 22.18 11.39 1.46
C TYR A 49 21.88 10.00 0.92
N VAL A 50 20.70 9.90 0.31
CA VAL A 50 20.37 8.88 -0.67
C VAL A 50 19.96 9.63 -1.92
N SER A 51 20.77 9.47 -2.98
CA SER A 51 20.56 10.15 -4.25
C SER A 51 20.28 9.17 -5.37
N GLY A 52 19.79 9.70 -6.48
CA GLY A 52 19.71 8.99 -7.75
C GLY A 52 20.31 9.85 -8.84
N THR A 53 20.81 9.21 -9.90
CA THR A 53 21.34 9.90 -11.07
C THR A 53 20.23 10.24 -12.07
N MET A 54 20.19 11.49 -12.51
CA MET A 54 19.41 11.94 -13.66
C MET A 54 20.23 12.95 -14.45
N HIS A 55 20.49 12.68 -15.72
CA HIS A 55 21.25 13.61 -16.57
C HIS A 55 20.32 14.59 -17.28
N TYR A 56 20.45 15.87 -16.94
CA TYR A 56 19.59 16.93 -17.48
C TYR A 56 19.68 17.02 -19.01
N PHE A 57 20.85 16.72 -19.61
CA PHE A 57 21.09 16.71 -21.06
C PHE A 57 20.52 15.48 -21.80
N ARG A 58 19.88 14.56 -21.06
CA ARG A 58 19.21 13.36 -21.62
C ARG A 58 17.68 13.39 -21.47
N VAL A 59 17.14 14.43 -20.85
CA VAL A 59 15.71 14.60 -20.59
C VAL A 59 15.31 16.01 -21.02
N PRO A 60 14.25 16.17 -21.85
CA PRO A 60 13.80 17.50 -22.24
C PRO A 60 13.43 18.38 -21.02
N PRO A 61 13.73 19.69 -21.02
CA PRO A 61 13.52 20.57 -19.87
C PRO A 61 12.11 20.62 -19.31
N GLU A 62 11.12 20.37 -20.16
CA GLU A 62 9.69 20.31 -19.82
C GLU A 62 9.38 19.18 -18.84
N TYR A 63 10.19 18.12 -18.83
CA TYR A 63 9.98 16.94 -17.99
C TYR A 63 10.84 16.92 -16.73
N TRP A 64 11.81 17.84 -16.56
CA TRP A 64 12.69 17.84 -15.39
C TRP A 64 11.93 17.89 -14.06
N PHE A 65 10.91 18.74 -13.97
CA PHE A 65 10.10 18.84 -12.75
C PHE A 65 9.38 17.53 -12.41
N ASP A 66 8.84 16.84 -13.42
CA ASP A 66 8.17 15.56 -13.25
C ASP A 66 9.14 14.49 -12.74
N ARG A 67 10.28 14.30 -13.41
CA ARG A 67 11.26 13.27 -13.03
C ARG A 67 11.83 13.51 -11.65
N LEU A 68 12.25 14.75 -11.36
CA LEU A 68 12.78 15.12 -10.05
C LEU A 68 11.73 14.98 -8.94
N THR A 69 10.45 15.19 -9.24
CA THR A 69 9.36 14.94 -8.29
C THR A 69 9.20 13.44 -8.01
N LYS A 70 9.27 12.58 -9.04
CA LYS A 70 9.24 11.11 -8.87
C LYS A 70 10.46 10.61 -8.07
N MET A 71 11.65 11.14 -8.36
CA MET A 71 12.87 10.86 -7.58
C MET A 71 12.70 11.25 -6.10
N ARG A 72 12.15 12.44 -5.83
CA ARG A 72 11.82 12.86 -4.46
C ARG A 72 10.79 11.94 -3.81
N ALA A 73 9.75 11.54 -4.54
CA ALA A 73 8.72 10.61 -4.08
C ALA A 73 9.27 9.21 -3.77
N ALA A 74 10.34 8.78 -4.45
CA ALA A 74 11.08 7.56 -4.12
C ALA A 74 11.83 7.60 -2.78
N GLY A 75 11.83 8.75 -2.09
CA GLY A 75 12.50 8.94 -0.81
C GLY A 75 13.91 9.53 -0.94
N LEU A 76 14.34 9.88 -2.15
CA LEU A 76 15.64 10.51 -2.38
C LEU A 76 15.68 11.91 -1.76
N ASN A 77 16.82 12.28 -1.20
CA ASN A 77 17.07 13.61 -0.62
C ASN A 77 18.14 14.41 -1.38
N ALA A 78 18.76 13.80 -2.37
CA ALA A 78 19.65 14.45 -3.31
C ALA A 78 19.49 13.88 -4.73
N VAL A 79 19.96 14.61 -5.73
CA VAL A 79 20.09 14.16 -7.12
C VAL A 79 21.53 14.36 -7.58
N GLN A 80 22.04 13.42 -8.37
CA GLN A 80 23.37 13.50 -8.97
C GLN A 80 23.25 13.74 -10.47
N THR A 81 24.09 14.62 -11.03
CA THR A 81 24.23 14.78 -12.48
C THR A 81 25.67 15.13 -12.87
N TYR A 82 26.07 14.67 -14.06
CA TYR A 82 27.23 15.19 -14.77
C TYR A 82 26.98 16.57 -15.37
N ILE A 83 28.07 17.28 -15.66
CA ILE A 83 28.10 18.46 -16.52
C ILE A 83 28.95 18.13 -17.75
N GLU A 84 28.32 18.09 -18.91
CA GLU A 84 28.96 17.69 -20.15
C GLU A 84 29.61 18.88 -20.86
N TRP A 85 30.94 18.86 -21.00
CA TRP A 85 31.67 19.96 -21.63
C TRP A 85 31.38 20.08 -23.13
N ASN A 86 31.31 18.97 -23.87
CA ASN A 86 31.10 18.99 -25.32
C ASN A 86 29.79 19.70 -25.76
N SER A 87 28.72 19.63 -24.97
CA SER A 87 27.40 20.19 -25.31
C SER A 87 27.29 21.63 -24.84
N HIS A 88 28.06 21.99 -23.81
CA HIS A 88 28.23 23.35 -23.37
C HIS A 88 29.25 24.15 -24.18
N GLU A 89 30.22 23.52 -24.86
CA GLU A 89 31.17 24.15 -25.78
C GLU A 89 31.30 23.35 -27.09
N PRO A 90 30.23 23.28 -27.91
CA PRO A 90 30.21 22.50 -29.16
C PRO A 90 31.29 22.92 -30.16
N GLU A 91 31.58 24.23 -30.21
CA GLU A 91 32.73 24.79 -30.91
C GLU A 91 33.58 25.62 -29.94
N GLN A 92 34.86 25.75 -30.27
CA GLN A 92 35.81 26.46 -29.44
C GLN A 92 35.37 27.92 -29.21
N LEU A 93 35.21 28.32 -27.94
CA LEU A 93 34.72 29.63 -27.48
C LEU A 93 33.22 29.90 -27.70
N GLU A 94 32.45 28.92 -28.17
CA GLU A 94 30.99 29.04 -28.31
C GLU A 94 30.29 28.29 -27.17
N TYR A 95 29.81 29.04 -26.17
CA TYR A 95 29.22 28.44 -24.97
C TYR A 95 27.68 28.41 -25.02
N ASN A 96 27.07 27.26 -24.68
CA ASN A 96 25.63 27.08 -24.63
C ASN A 96 25.16 26.64 -23.23
N PHE A 97 24.30 27.46 -22.61
CA PHE A 97 23.66 27.16 -21.31
C PHE A 97 22.14 27.36 -21.38
N ASP A 98 21.55 27.24 -22.57
CA ASP A 98 20.11 27.41 -22.82
C ASP A 98 19.46 26.06 -23.16
N GLY A 99 18.13 26.02 -23.09
CA GLY A 99 17.34 24.84 -23.46
C GLY A 99 17.71 23.61 -22.63
N ILE A 100 18.04 22.50 -23.30
CA ILE A 100 18.47 21.27 -22.63
C ILE A 100 19.83 21.41 -21.93
N ASN A 101 20.62 22.44 -22.26
CA ASN A 101 21.90 22.73 -21.63
C ASN A 101 21.79 23.74 -20.45
N ASP A 102 20.58 24.11 -20.02
CA ASP A 102 20.39 25.02 -18.89
C ASP A 102 20.53 24.29 -17.54
N VAL A 103 21.77 23.99 -17.18
CA VAL A 103 22.14 23.33 -15.92
C VAL A 103 21.72 24.16 -14.70
N VAL A 104 21.67 25.50 -14.80
CA VAL A 104 21.25 26.37 -13.70
C VAL A 104 19.76 26.20 -13.42
N ARG A 105 18.92 26.17 -14.47
CA ARG A 105 17.48 25.88 -14.34
C ARG A 105 17.24 24.47 -13.83
N TYR A 106 17.97 23.47 -14.31
CA TYR A 106 17.87 22.11 -13.78
C TYR A 106 18.15 22.07 -12.27
N ILE A 107 19.27 22.65 -11.81
CA ILE A 107 19.65 22.69 -10.39
C ILE A 107 18.60 23.43 -9.55
N LYS A 108 18.07 24.56 -10.05
CA LYS A 108 16.98 25.29 -9.38
C LYS A 108 15.68 24.48 -9.33
N THR A 109 15.42 23.67 -10.35
CA THR A 109 14.25 22.77 -10.38
C THR A 109 14.41 21.69 -9.31
N ALA A 110 15.58 21.07 -9.19
CA ALA A 110 15.90 20.13 -8.11
C ALA A 110 15.74 20.77 -6.72
N GLN A 111 16.21 22.01 -6.54
CA GLN A 111 16.00 22.76 -5.31
C GLN A 111 14.51 22.98 -5.01
N SER A 112 13.70 23.31 -6.03
CA SER A 112 12.26 23.58 -5.87
C SER A 112 11.46 22.36 -5.41
N VAL A 113 11.89 21.14 -5.76
CA VAL A 113 11.31 19.89 -5.28
C VAL A 113 11.93 19.40 -3.95
N GLY A 114 12.89 20.15 -3.40
CA GLY A 114 13.52 19.87 -2.12
C GLY A 114 14.65 18.85 -2.16
N LEU A 115 15.28 18.64 -3.33
CA LEU A 115 16.48 17.80 -3.47
C LEU A 115 17.75 18.66 -3.34
N LEU A 116 18.75 18.13 -2.64
CA LEU A 116 20.14 18.61 -2.72
C LEU A 116 20.77 18.13 -4.03
N VAL A 117 21.87 18.76 -4.45
CA VAL A 117 22.52 18.42 -5.72
C VAL A 117 23.98 18.01 -5.49
N ILE A 118 24.35 16.90 -6.11
CA ILE A 118 25.72 16.40 -6.21
C ILE A 118 26.15 16.57 -7.67
N LEU A 119 27.14 17.42 -7.92
CA LEU A 119 27.61 17.69 -9.28
C LEU A 119 28.85 16.87 -9.59
N ARG A 120 28.92 16.38 -10.82
CA ARG A 120 30.10 15.73 -11.37
C ARG A 120 30.64 16.58 -12.51
N LEU A 121 31.64 17.39 -12.19
CA LEU A 121 32.00 18.57 -12.99
C LEU A 121 32.71 18.23 -14.31
N GLY A 122 33.34 17.06 -14.44
CA GLY A 122 34.32 16.79 -15.49
C GLY A 122 35.67 17.45 -15.20
N PRO A 123 36.64 17.48 -16.15
CA PRO A 123 36.38 17.66 -17.58
C PRO A 123 35.98 16.38 -18.31
N TYR A 124 36.43 15.21 -17.86
CA TYR A 124 35.96 13.93 -18.38
C TYR A 124 34.84 13.40 -17.48
N ILE A 125 33.69 13.08 -18.07
CA ILE A 125 32.51 12.60 -17.34
C ILE A 125 32.14 11.17 -17.67
N ASP A 126 32.75 10.60 -18.70
CA ASP A 126 32.25 9.38 -19.32
C ASP A 126 30.76 9.51 -19.71
N ALA A 127 29.87 8.83 -18.97
CA ALA A 127 28.44 8.73 -19.22
C ALA A 127 28.10 8.24 -20.63
N GLU A 128 29.03 7.51 -21.25
CA GLU A 128 28.93 6.93 -22.57
C GLU A 128 28.52 7.96 -23.63
N ARG A 129 29.11 9.15 -23.46
CA ARG A 129 29.06 10.26 -24.41
C ARG A 129 30.25 10.20 -25.34
N ASP A 130 30.08 10.78 -26.53
CA ASP A 130 31.19 10.95 -27.47
C ASP A 130 32.39 11.64 -26.80
N MET A 131 33.58 11.06 -27.03
CA MET A 131 34.85 11.40 -26.39
C MET A 131 34.78 11.56 -24.85
N GLY A 132 33.87 10.84 -24.17
CA GLY A 132 33.66 10.91 -22.72
C GLY A 132 33.18 12.27 -22.21
N GLY A 133 32.49 13.02 -23.09
CA GLY A 133 32.01 14.37 -22.82
C GLY A 133 33.01 15.48 -23.11
N LEU A 134 34.20 15.16 -23.65
CA LEU A 134 35.20 16.15 -24.05
C LEU A 134 34.88 16.72 -25.45
N PRO A 135 35.12 18.03 -25.70
CA PRO A 135 34.89 18.61 -27.03
C PRO A 135 35.89 18.08 -28.08
N TYR A 136 35.37 17.64 -29.22
CA TYR A 136 36.17 17.07 -30.32
C TYR A 136 37.26 18.03 -30.85
N TRP A 137 37.01 19.35 -30.79
CA TRP A 137 37.92 20.37 -31.30
C TRP A 137 39.24 20.47 -30.53
N LEU A 138 39.35 19.83 -29.35
CA LEU A 138 40.61 19.71 -28.60
C LEU A 138 41.69 19.03 -29.46
N LEU A 139 41.34 17.91 -30.10
CA LEU A 139 42.25 17.15 -30.97
C LEU A 139 42.40 17.77 -32.36
N ARG A 140 41.41 18.56 -32.83
CA ARG A 140 41.56 19.39 -34.04
C ARG A 140 42.70 20.39 -33.90
N ASN A 141 42.83 21.00 -32.73
CA ASN A 141 43.84 22.02 -32.45
C ASN A 141 45.23 21.44 -32.14
N ASN A 142 45.27 20.28 -31.49
CA ASN A 142 46.51 19.54 -31.24
C ASN A 142 46.22 18.03 -31.24
N PRO A 143 46.45 17.32 -32.37
CA PRO A 143 46.21 15.89 -32.46
C PRO A 143 47.06 15.02 -31.52
N GLU A 144 48.20 15.54 -31.04
CA GLU A 144 49.10 14.85 -30.11
C GLU A 144 48.82 15.20 -28.63
N MET A 145 47.75 15.94 -28.35
CA MET A 145 47.37 16.34 -26.99
C MET A 145 47.11 15.12 -26.11
N LYS A 146 47.77 15.06 -24.95
CA LYS A 146 47.48 14.06 -23.93
C LYS A 146 46.29 14.51 -23.09
N LEU A 147 45.10 14.04 -23.48
CA LEU A 147 43.86 14.23 -22.72
C LEU A 147 43.96 13.53 -21.36
N ARG A 148 43.28 14.08 -20.34
CA ARG A 148 43.28 13.56 -18.96
C ARG A 148 44.69 13.40 -18.35
N ALA A 149 45.63 14.27 -18.72
CA ALA A 149 46.99 14.27 -18.20
C ALA A 149 47.47 15.70 -17.89
N ASN A 150 48.61 15.83 -17.20
CA ASN A 150 49.25 17.11 -16.90
C ASN A 150 49.99 17.65 -18.15
N ASP A 151 49.24 17.83 -19.22
CA ASP A 151 49.68 18.40 -20.48
C ASP A 151 49.26 19.87 -20.52
N SER A 152 50.24 20.77 -20.65
CA SER A 152 49.96 22.22 -20.65
C SER A 152 48.99 22.67 -21.76
N SER A 153 48.95 21.96 -22.89
CA SER A 153 48.03 22.27 -23.99
C SER A 153 46.59 21.82 -23.69
N TYR A 154 46.41 20.75 -22.94
CA TYR A 154 45.11 20.29 -22.45
C TYR A 154 44.61 21.15 -21.27
N LEU A 155 45.46 21.33 -20.26
CA LEU A 155 45.12 22.09 -19.05
C LEU A 155 44.72 23.53 -19.36
N LYS A 156 45.33 24.16 -20.37
CA LYS A 156 44.93 25.48 -20.87
C LYS A 156 43.44 25.56 -21.26
N TYR A 157 42.88 24.50 -21.83
CA TYR A 157 41.47 24.48 -22.22
C TYR A 157 40.56 24.09 -21.06
N VAL A 158 41.02 23.19 -20.19
CA VAL A 158 40.30 22.84 -18.95
C VAL A 158 40.12 24.08 -18.06
N THR A 159 41.17 24.89 -17.86
CA THR A 159 41.06 26.13 -17.08
C THR A 159 40.05 27.09 -17.68
N ARG A 160 40.10 27.27 -19.00
CA ARG A 160 39.16 28.14 -19.71
C ARG A 160 37.72 27.66 -19.57
N TRP A 161 37.48 26.36 -19.64
CA TRP A 161 36.14 25.79 -19.41
C TRP A 161 35.65 26.08 -17.99
N TYR A 162 36.49 25.82 -16.99
CA TYR A 162 36.17 26.10 -15.59
C TYR A 162 35.97 27.60 -15.32
N ASP A 163 36.70 28.50 -15.99
CA ASP A 163 36.51 29.94 -15.90
C ASP A 163 35.11 30.40 -16.38
N VAL A 164 34.44 29.60 -17.20
CA VAL A 164 33.06 29.85 -17.65
C VAL A 164 32.05 29.12 -16.76
N LEU A 165 32.31 27.85 -16.43
CA LEU A 165 31.39 27.00 -15.69
C LEU A 165 31.28 27.41 -14.21
N LEU A 166 32.41 27.52 -13.50
CA LEU A 166 32.42 27.68 -12.05
C LEU A 166 31.70 28.97 -11.59
N PRO A 167 31.87 30.14 -12.23
CA PRO A 167 31.10 31.34 -11.86
C PRO A 167 29.58 31.16 -11.94
N LYS A 168 29.06 30.32 -12.85
CA LYS A 168 27.62 30.03 -12.95
C LYS A 168 27.12 29.11 -11.82
N LEU A 169 27.98 28.23 -11.33
CA LEU A 169 27.66 27.29 -10.24
C LEU A 169 27.84 27.92 -8.84
N MET A 170 28.70 28.94 -8.70
CA MET A 170 28.98 29.59 -7.42
C MET A 170 27.73 30.01 -6.63
N PRO A 171 26.70 30.67 -7.24
CA PRO A 171 25.47 31.01 -6.52
C PRO A 171 24.65 29.80 -6.08
N LEU A 172 24.87 28.64 -6.69
CA LEU A 172 24.12 27.40 -6.45
C LEU A 172 24.77 26.52 -5.36
N ILE A 173 25.97 26.87 -4.89
CA ILE A 173 26.62 26.20 -3.77
C ILE A 173 25.77 26.34 -2.50
N TYR A 174 25.70 25.27 -1.72
CA TYR A 174 24.88 25.18 -0.51
C TYR A 174 25.18 26.31 0.49
N ALA A 175 26.46 26.60 0.72
CA ALA A 175 26.90 27.71 1.57
C ALA A 175 26.50 29.11 1.04
N ASN A 176 26.27 29.23 -0.27
CA ASN A 176 25.88 30.47 -0.94
C ASN A 176 24.37 30.59 -1.17
N GLY A 177 23.58 29.61 -0.71
CA GLY A 177 22.11 29.65 -0.79
C GLY A 177 21.47 28.66 -1.76
N GLY A 178 22.23 27.99 -2.62
CA GLY A 178 21.70 26.98 -3.55
C GLY A 178 21.66 25.55 -2.97
N PRO A 179 21.41 24.52 -3.79
CA PRO A 179 21.29 23.13 -3.31
C PRO A 179 22.58 22.29 -3.43
N VAL A 180 23.67 22.80 -4.04
CA VAL A 180 24.84 22.00 -4.38
C VAL A 180 25.74 21.74 -3.16
N ILE A 181 25.86 20.47 -2.76
CA ILE A 181 26.58 20.05 -1.54
C ILE A 181 27.94 19.41 -1.83
N MET A 182 28.11 18.80 -3.01
CA MET A 182 29.31 18.05 -3.38
C MET A 182 29.64 18.28 -4.86
N MET A 183 30.93 18.28 -5.18
CA MET A 183 31.44 18.42 -6.55
C MET A 183 32.55 17.38 -6.80
N GLN A 184 32.35 16.50 -7.78
CA GLN A 184 33.39 15.58 -8.20
C GLN A 184 34.37 16.31 -9.11
N ILE A 185 35.67 16.10 -8.88
CA ILE A 185 36.73 16.75 -9.67
C ILE A 185 37.16 15.95 -10.89
N GLU A 186 36.99 14.62 -10.88
CA GLU A 186 37.30 13.75 -12.03
C GLU A 186 36.60 12.39 -11.89
N ASN A 187 36.23 11.79 -13.02
CA ASN A 187 35.53 10.50 -13.08
C ASN A 187 36.46 9.29 -13.27
N GLU A 188 36.40 8.31 -12.36
CA GLU A 188 37.06 6.99 -12.46
C GLU A 188 38.51 7.04 -12.97
N TYR A 189 39.30 7.96 -12.43
CA TYR A 189 40.69 8.16 -12.88
C TYR A 189 41.58 6.95 -12.56
N GLY A 190 41.22 6.17 -11.54
CA GLY A 190 41.85 4.91 -11.18
C GLY A 190 41.83 3.85 -12.29
N SER A 191 40.84 3.91 -13.18
CA SER A 191 40.73 3.04 -14.36
C SER A 191 41.57 3.54 -15.54
N TYR A 192 42.11 4.77 -15.45
CA TYR A 192 42.95 5.37 -16.49
C TYR A 192 44.44 5.04 -16.27
N PRO A 193 45.15 4.48 -17.26
CA PRO A 193 46.48 3.91 -17.05
C PRO A 193 47.59 4.92 -16.72
N ALA A 194 47.35 6.23 -16.87
CA ALA A 194 48.39 7.24 -16.68
C ALA A 194 48.78 7.47 -15.20
N CYS A 195 47.83 7.35 -14.27
CA CYS A 195 48.06 7.62 -12.83
C CYS A 195 48.78 8.96 -12.56
N ASP A 196 48.44 10.01 -13.32
CA ASP A 196 49.10 11.33 -13.22
C ASP A 196 48.51 12.16 -12.06
N PHE A 197 49.19 12.16 -10.91
CA PHE A 197 48.78 12.91 -9.73
C PHE A 197 48.92 14.44 -9.89
N ALA A 198 49.77 14.91 -10.81
CA ALA A 198 49.91 16.34 -11.05
C ALA A 198 48.66 16.89 -11.75
N TYR A 199 48.06 16.10 -12.64
CA TYR A 199 46.78 16.42 -13.28
C TYR A 199 45.64 16.51 -12.26
N THR A 200 45.44 15.49 -11.44
CA THR A 200 44.32 15.47 -10.48
C THR A 200 44.49 16.49 -9.36
N SER A 201 45.73 16.75 -8.92
CA SER A 201 46.05 17.86 -7.99
C SER A 201 45.76 19.22 -8.61
N PHE A 202 46.08 19.40 -9.90
CA PHE A 202 45.76 20.63 -10.62
C PHE A 202 44.24 20.88 -10.66
N LEU A 203 43.43 19.88 -10.98
CA LEU A 203 41.97 20.02 -10.99
C LEU A 203 41.42 20.41 -9.61
N ARG A 204 41.87 19.72 -8.55
CA ARG A 204 41.53 20.04 -7.16
C ARG A 204 41.86 21.49 -6.84
N ASP A 205 43.10 21.91 -7.08
CA ASP A 205 43.59 23.23 -6.70
C ASP A 205 42.89 24.34 -7.51
N TYR A 206 42.62 24.10 -8.79
CA TYR A 206 41.91 25.04 -9.64
C TYR A 206 40.46 25.21 -9.20
N VAL A 207 39.72 24.13 -8.96
CA VAL A 207 38.34 24.21 -8.45
C VAL A 207 38.32 24.90 -7.08
N ARG A 208 39.26 24.56 -6.18
CA ARG A 208 39.39 25.21 -4.87
C ARG A 208 39.65 26.71 -4.97
N SER A 209 40.36 27.19 -5.99
CA SER A 209 40.58 28.63 -6.19
C SER A 209 39.29 29.43 -6.39
N TYR A 210 38.22 28.80 -6.88
CA TYR A 210 36.90 29.39 -7.02
C TYR A 210 36.00 29.16 -5.80
N VAL A 211 35.88 27.91 -5.35
CA VAL A 211 34.85 27.50 -4.39
C VAL A 211 35.32 27.54 -2.92
N GLY A 212 36.63 27.63 -2.68
CA GLY A 212 37.25 27.49 -1.37
C GLY A 212 36.81 26.18 -0.68
N ASP A 213 36.63 26.22 0.64
CA ASP A 213 36.12 25.07 1.43
C ASP A 213 34.58 25.03 1.52
N SER A 214 33.88 25.78 0.66
CA SER A 214 32.43 25.97 0.74
C SER A 214 31.61 24.75 0.25
N VAL A 215 32.28 23.77 -0.35
CA VAL A 215 31.70 22.55 -0.93
C VAL A 215 32.66 21.38 -0.73
N VAL A 216 32.13 20.17 -0.54
CA VAL A 216 32.94 18.95 -0.45
C VAL A 216 33.36 18.54 -1.86
N LEU A 217 34.67 18.49 -2.09
CA LEU A 217 35.22 17.87 -3.30
C LEU A 217 35.37 16.38 -3.08
N TYR A 218 35.06 15.57 -4.09
CA TYR A 218 35.17 14.12 -4.02
C TYR A 218 35.70 13.47 -5.31
N THR A 219 36.14 12.21 -5.23
CA THR A 219 36.46 11.32 -6.36
C THR A 219 35.61 10.06 -6.30
N THR A 220 35.44 9.39 -7.44
CA THR A 220 34.70 8.13 -7.58
C THR A 220 35.55 7.20 -8.42
N ASP A 221 35.86 6.02 -7.87
CA ASP A 221 36.66 4.99 -8.53
C ASP A 221 36.23 3.60 -8.05
N GLY A 222 36.53 2.56 -8.84
CA GLY A 222 36.16 1.19 -8.51
C GLY A 222 36.61 0.73 -7.11
N ASN A 223 35.87 -0.22 -6.55
CA ASN A 223 36.00 -0.70 -5.17
C ASN A 223 37.22 -1.61 -4.85
N SER A 224 38.35 -1.45 -5.54
CA SER A 224 39.56 -2.24 -5.30
C SER A 224 40.81 -1.38 -5.10
N ASP A 225 41.80 -1.93 -4.40
CA ASP A 225 43.07 -1.23 -4.12
C ASP A 225 43.77 -0.76 -5.40
N SER A 226 43.60 -1.46 -6.54
CA SER A 226 44.21 -1.07 -7.81
C SER A 226 43.62 0.21 -8.38
N TYR A 227 42.30 0.38 -8.31
CA TYR A 227 41.64 1.60 -8.78
C TYR A 227 41.91 2.76 -7.83
N LEU A 228 41.75 2.53 -6.52
CA LEU A 228 41.93 3.56 -5.49
C LEU A 228 43.36 4.11 -5.38
N LYS A 229 44.37 3.31 -5.74
CA LYS A 229 45.78 3.75 -5.77
C LYS A 229 46.01 4.99 -6.64
N CYS A 230 45.31 5.08 -7.78
CA CYS A 230 45.45 6.17 -8.74
C CYS A 230 44.25 7.13 -8.74
N GLY A 231 43.10 6.66 -8.27
CA GLY A 231 41.87 7.45 -8.20
C GLY A 231 41.78 8.41 -7.01
N LYS A 232 42.35 8.03 -5.85
CA LYS A 232 42.35 8.90 -4.66
C LYS A 232 43.21 10.15 -4.88
N VAL A 233 42.63 11.31 -4.56
CA VAL A 233 43.32 12.61 -4.57
C VAL A 233 43.45 13.14 -3.14
N ASP A 234 44.64 13.64 -2.78
CA ASP A 234 44.87 14.21 -1.45
C ASP A 234 43.97 15.41 -1.17
N ASN A 235 43.45 15.52 0.06
CA ASN A 235 42.52 16.55 0.53
C ASN A 235 41.17 16.60 -0.21
N VAL A 236 40.76 15.48 -0.78
CA VAL A 236 39.49 15.26 -1.48
C VAL A 236 38.87 13.98 -0.89
N LEU A 237 37.55 13.95 -0.73
CA LEU A 237 36.87 12.76 -0.22
C LEU A 237 36.91 11.64 -1.26
N ALA A 238 37.55 10.52 -0.96
CA ALA A 238 37.47 9.34 -1.81
C ALA A 238 36.13 8.63 -1.61
N THR A 239 35.46 8.29 -2.72
CA THR A 239 34.25 7.48 -2.76
C THR A 239 34.43 6.36 -3.77
N ILE A 240 33.59 5.34 -3.72
CA ILE A 240 33.70 4.17 -4.62
C ILE A 240 32.44 3.96 -5.45
N ASP A 241 32.56 3.11 -6.47
CA ASP A 241 31.45 2.54 -7.24
C ASP A 241 31.48 1.01 -7.18
N PHE A 242 30.29 0.39 -7.25
CA PHE A 242 30.09 -1.07 -7.37
C PHE A 242 28.60 -1.41 -7.56
N GLY A 243 28.32 -2.59 -8.11
CA GLY A 243 26.95 -3.01 -8.48
C GLY A 243 26.25 -3.92 -7.47
N SER A 244 25.01 -4.31 -7.78
CA SER A 244 24.16 -5.13 -6.91
C SER A 244 24.67 -6.54 -6.60
N HIS A 245 25.64 -7.04 -7.37
CA HIS A 245 26.22 -8.39 -7.19
C HIS A 245 27.42 -8.42 -6.23
N GLU A 246 27.87 -7.26 -5.77
CA GLU A 246 29.04 -7.14 -4.92
C GLU A 246 28.64 -7.03 -3.45
N ASP A 247 29.53 -7.48 -2.55
CA ASP A 247 29.27 -7.39 -1.12
C ASP A 247 29.76 -6.03 -0.57
N PRO A 248 28.88 -5.22 0.06
CA PRO A 248 29.26 -3.90 0.53
C PRO A 248 30.39 -3.90 1.57
N VAL A 249 30.49 -4.93 2.40
CA VAL A 249 31.51 -5.01 3.46
C VAL A 249 32.90 -5.12 2.86
N SER A 250 33.09 -6.01 1.89
CA SER A 250 34.38 -6.18 1.20
C SER A 250 34.71 -4.95 0.33
N SER A 251 33.70 -4.39 -0.35
CA SER A 251 33.86 -3.19 -1.19
C SER A 251 34.36 -1.98 -0.38
N PHE A 252 33.73 -1.70 0.77
CA PHE A 252 34.14 -0.59 1.64
C PHE A 252 35.44 -0.87 2.41
N ALA A 253 35.85 -2.13 2.57
CA ALA A 253 37.14 -2.45 3.18
C ALA A 253 38.33 -1.97 2.32
N ALA A 254 38.24 -2.08 0.98
CA ALA A 254 39.24 -1.53 0.07
C ALA A 254 39.33 0.00 0.20
N LEU A 255 38.20 0.70 0.27
CA LEU A 255 38.18 2.14 0.54
C LEU A 255 38.90 2.48 1.85
N ARG A 256 38.70 1.68 2.91
CA ARG A 256 39.34 1.89 4.22
C ARG A 256 40.85 1.70 4.20
N ASN A 257 41.42 0.91 3.28
CA ASN A 257 42.87 0.80 3.11
C ASN A 257 43.50 2.12 2.63
N HIS A 258 42.76 2.92 1.86
CA HIS A 258 43.25 4.17 1.27
C HIS A 258 42.73 5.42 2.00
N GLN A 259 41.59 5.33 2.67
CA GLN A 259 40.94 6.39 3.45
C GLN A 259 40.36 5.78 4.73
N GLN A 260 41.18 5.76 5.79
CA GLN A 260 40.85 5.13 7.07
C GLN A 260 39.60 5.71 7.75
N HIS A 261 39.36 7.01 7.54
CA HIS A 261 38.33 7.81 8.19
C HIS A 261 37.49 8.58 7.15
N GLY A 262 36.25 8.91 7.46
CA GLY A 262 35.29 9.58 6.57
C GLY A 262 34.09 8.71 6.17
N PRO A 263 32.98 9.32 5.71
CA PRO A 263 31.74 8.63 5.40
C PRO A 263 31.93 7.54 4.33
N LEU A 264 31.23 6.43 4.50
CA LEU A 264 31.11 5.42 3.46
C LEU A 264 30.18 5.94 2.37
N VAL A 265 30.65 5.93 1.13
CA VAL A 265 29.90 6.43 -0.02
C VAL A 265 30.06 5.49 -1.18
N ASN A 266 28.95 4.91 -1.64
CA ASN A 266 28.85 4.37 -3.00
C ASN A 266 28.22 5.46 -3.87
N SER A 267 29.04 6.08 -4.71
CA SER A 267 28.65 7.23 -5.54
C SER A 267 28.15 6.83 -6.93
N GLU A 268 28.34 5.57 -7.31
CA GLU A 268 27.65 4.92 -8.43
C GLU A 268 27.24 3.49 -8.08
N TYR A 269 26.08 3.37 -7.46
CA TYR A 269 25.48 2.06 -7.22
C TYR A 269 24.69 1.64 -8.46
N TYR A 270 25.26 0.73 -9.25
CA TYR A 270 24.64 0.26 -10.49
C TYR A 270 23.36 -0.54 -10.19
N THR A 271 22.21 0.02 -10.60
CA THR A 271 20.91 -0.66 -10.48
C THR A 271 20.51 -1.42 -11.74
N GLY A 272 21.29 -1.25 -12.81
CA GLY A 272 21.30 -2.04 -14.03
C GLY A 272 22.60 -1.81 -14.80
N TRP A 273 22.63 -2.06 -16.11
CA TRP A 273 23.87 -1.97 -16.90
C TRP A 273 23.60 -1.42 -18.30
N ILE A 274 24.67 -0.97 -18.97
CA ILE A 274 24.59 -0.37 -20.30
C ILE A 274 24.31 -1.39 -21.42
N ASP A 275 23.71 -0.90 -22.49
CA ASP A 275 23.50 -1.62 -23.75
C ASP A 275 24.55 -1.29 -24.81
N HIS A 276 24.75 -2.24 -25.73
CA HIS A 276 25.56 -2.05 -26.94
C HIS A 276 24.80 -2.57 -28.16
N TRP A 277 25.07 -2.00 -29.33
CA TRP A 277 24.53 -2.53 -30.58
C TRP A 277 24.95 -4.00 -30.77
N ALA A 278 24.03 -4.81 -31.28
CA ALA A 278 24.17 -6.27 -31.45
C ALA A 278 24.22 -7.10 -30.15
N HIS A 279 23.93 -6.50 -29.00
CA HIS A 279 23.74 -7.21 -27.72
C HIS A 279 22.27 -7.10 -27.24
N PRO A 280 21.77 -8.07 -26.44
CA PRO A 280 20.47 -7.94 -25.78
C PRO A 280 20.46 -6.79 -24.78
N HIS A 281 19.27 -6.23 -24.51
CA HIS A 281 19.08 -5.25 -23.44
C HIS A 281 19.48 -5.82 -22.08
N SER A 282 20.36 -5.12 -21.39
CA SER A 282 20.87 -5.44 -20.06
C SER A 282 19.76 -5.30 -19.02
N LYS A 283 19.48 -6.37 -18.27
CA LYS A 283 18.48 -6.39 -17.20
C LYS A 283 19.07 -6.88 -15.89
N VAL A 284 18.74 -6.20 -14.80
CA VAL A 284 19.15 -6.59 -13.45
C VAL A 284 17.93 -6.71 -12.56
N ASP A 285 17.74 -7.90 -11.98
CA ASP A 285 16.62 -8.17 -11.09
C ASP A 285 16.61 -7.23 -9.87
N TYR A 286 15.43 -6.82 -9.42
CA TYR A 286 15.31 -5.87 -8.31
C TYR A 286 15.73 -6.48 -6.96
N VAL A 287 15.65 -7.79 -6.77
CA VAL A 287 16.00 -8.44 -5.49
C VAL A 287 17.45 -8.20 -5.06
N PRO A 288 18.49 -8.50 -5.88
CA PRO A 288 19.88 -8.18 -5.51
C PRO A 288 20.09 -6.68 -5.34
N VAL A 289 19.43 -5.84 -6.15
CA VAL A 289 19.50 -4.39 -6.03
C VAL A 289 19.03 -3.92 -4.64
N ILE A 290 17.92 -4.46 -4.16
CA ILE A 290 17.36 -4.11 -2.85
C ILE A 290 18.20 -4.64 -1.70
N ASN A 291 18.63 -5.91 -1.75
CA ASN A 291 19.39 -6.53 -0.67
C ASN A 291 20.73 -5.82 -0.43
N THR A 292 21.44 -5.48 -1.51
CA THR A 292 22.72 -4.78 -1.42
C THR A 292 22.54 -3.32 -0.97
N LEU A 293 21.44 -2.66 -1.39
CA LEU A 293 21.07 -1.33 -0.88
C LEU A 293 20.76 -1.36 0.63
N GLU A 294 19.97 -2.32 1.11
CA GLU A 294 19.66 -2.46 2.54
C GLU A 294 20.93 -2.62 3.37
N LYS A 295 21.85 -3.49 2.96
CA LYS A 295 23.15 -3.64 3.60
C LYS A 295 23.95 -2.33 3.65
N MET A 296 24.02 -1.58 2.55
CA MET A 296 24.72 -0.28 2.54
C MET A 296 24.08 0.72 3.50
N LEU A 297 22.75 0.75 3.56
CA LEU A 297 22.02 1.63 4.49
C LEU A 297 22.24 1.22 5.95
N ASP A 298 22.33 -0.08 6.25
CA ASP A 298 22.65 -0.59 7.60
C ASP A 298 24.09 -0.25 8.02
N MET A 299 25.00 -0.20 7.06
CA MET A 299 26.39 0.27 7.24
C MET A 299 26.52 1.78 7.35
N ASN A 300 25.39 2.50 7.38
CA ASN A 300 25.34 3.96 7.43
C ASN A 300 25.98 4.65 6.20
N ALA A 301 26.10 3.95 5.07
CA ALA A 301 26.68 4.50 3.85
C ALA A 301 25.69 5.46 3.15
N SER A 302 26.22 6.52 2.56
CA SER A 302 25.49 7.32 1.57
C SER A 302 25.55 6.63 0.22
N VAL A 303 24.44 6.64 -0.52
CA VAL A 303 24.32 5.89 -1.77
C VAL A 303 23.75 6.78 -2.85
N ASN A 304 24.33 6.70 -4.05
CA ASN A 304 23.74 7.22 -5.26
C ASN A 304 23.34 6.07 -6.19
N LEU A 305 22.03 5.92 -6.44
CA LEU A 305 21.48 4.95 -7.38
C LEU A 305 21.81 5.40 -8.80
N TYR A 306 22.81 4.78 -9.42
CA TYR A 306 23.32 5.21 -10.72
C TYR A 306 22.44 4.70 -11.86
N VAL A 307 22.16 5.65 -12.75
CA VAL A 307 21.00 5.76 -13.65
C VAL A 307 19.67 5.45 -12.92
N PHE A 308 19.14 6.44 -12.22
CA PHE A 308 17.81 6.33 -11.59
C PHE A 308 16.69 6.63 -12.58
N GLU A 309 16.91 7.59 -13.47
CA GLU A 309 16.07 7.91 -14.64
C GLU A 309 16.83 7.50 -15.90
N GLY A 310 16.26 6.58 -16.67
CA GLY A 310 16.69 6.28 -18.03
C GLY A 310 16.56 7.53 -18.90
N GLY A 311 17.44 7.72 -19.88
CA GLY A 311 17.41 8.92 -20.71
C GLY A 311 17.74 8.64 -22.16
N THR A 312 17.74 9.69 -22.98
CA THR A 312 18.05 9.59 -24.41
C THR A 312 19.36 10.32 -24.76
N SER A 313 20.25 9.68 -25.51
CA SER A 313 21.33 10.37 -26.24
C SER A 313 20.75 11.04 -27.48
N PHE A 314 20.20 12.24 -27.35
CA PHE A 314 19.61 12.94 -28.51
C PHE A 314 20.66 13.26 -29.59
N GLY A 315 20.36 12.88 -30.83
CA GLY A 315 21.25 13.10 -31.97
C GLY A 315 22.38 12.07 -32.03
N PHE A 316 23.56 12.51 -32.49
CA PHE A 316 24.76 11.65 -32.66
C PHE A 316 25.74 11.81 -31.50
N THR A 317 25.24 11.77 -30.27
CA THR A 317 26.04 12.09 -29.07
C THR A 317 26.44 10.87 -28.25
N SER A 318 25.95 9.67 -28.59
CA SER A 318 26.39 8.42 -27.94
C SER A 318 27.85 8.13 -28.25
N GLY A 319 28.57 7.64 -27.25
CA GLY A 319 29.95 7.17 -27.38
C GLY A 319 30.07 5.72 -27.81
N ALA A 320 31.25 5.15 -27.53
CA ALA A 320 31.55 3.74 -27.70
C ALA A 320 32.54 3.29 -26.61
N ASN A 321 32.37 2.08 -26.11
CA ASN A 321 33.32 1.44 -25.21
C ASN A 321 34.35 0.63 -26.01
N TYR A 322 35.56 0.50 -25.45
CA TYR A 322 36.60 -0.37 -25.99
C TYR A 322 37.24 -1.16 -24.86
N TYR A 323 36.96 -2.46 -24.81
CA TYR A 323 37.62 -3.42 -23.94
C TYR A 323 38.62 -4.23 -24.78
N ASP A 324 38.20 -5.38 -25.32
CA ASP A 324 38.95 -6.17 -26.31
C ASP A 324 38.43 -5.96 -27.76
N ASN A 325 37.25 -5.35 -27.89
CA ASN A 325 36.57 -5.04 -29.14
C ASN A 325 35.85 -3.68 -29.04
N TYR A 326 35.54 -3.09 -30.20
CA TYR A 326 34.80 -1.82 -30.29
C TYR A 326 33.29 -2.06 -30.12
N GLN A 327 32.67 -1.39 -29.15
CA GLN A 327 31.27 -1.56 -28.79
C GLN A 327 30.54 -0.21 -28.77
N PRO A 328 29.86 0.19 -29.86
CA PRO A 328 29.11 1.44 -29.91
C PRO A 328 27.82 1.34 -29.07
N ASN A 329 27.51 2.40 -28.34
CA ASN A 329 26.33 2.47 -27.48
C ASN A 329 25.08 2.88 -28.29
N PRO A 330 23.88 2.40 -27.91
CA PRO A 330 22.63 2.81 -28.56
C PRO A 330 22.23 4.24 -28.18
N THR A 331 21.14 4.71 -28.81
CA THR A 331 20.53 6.01 -28.50
C THR A 331 19.88 6.02 -27.12
N SER A 332 19.25 4.91 -26.72
CA SER A 332 18.69 4.78 -25.38
C SER A 332 19.80 4.67 -24.35
N TYR A 333 19.64 5.42 -23.26
CA TYR A 333 20.46 5.39 -22.06
C TYR A 333 19.66 4.80 -20.88
N ASP A 334 18.70 3.93 -21.17
CA ASP A 334 17.93 3.22 -20.16
C ASP A 334 18.68 1.96 -19.71
N PHE A 335 19.25 2.02 -18.50
CA PHE A 335 20.02 0.93 -17.90
C PHE A 335 19.10 -0.03 -17.13
N ASP A 336 17.92 -0.37 -17.68
CA ASP A 336 16.86 -1.02 -16.89
C ASP A 336 16.56 -0.19 -15.63
N ALA A 337 16.41 1.13 -15.81
CA ALA A 337 16.42 2.09 -14.73
C ALA A 337 15.13 2.03 -13.88
N PRO A 338 15.16 2.50 -12.62
CA PRO A 338 13.97 2.65 -11.79
C PRO A 338 12.85 3.44 -12.48
N LEU A 339 13.18 4.54 -13.12
CA LEU A 339 12.28 5.24 -14.04
C LEU A 339 12.76 4.98 -15.47
N THR A 340 11.84 4.59 -16.37
CA THR A 340 12.17 4.33 -17.78
C THR A 340 12.69 5.58 -18.49
N GLU A 341 13.17 5.44 -19.73
CA GLU A 341 13.47 6.57 -20.62
C GLU A 341 12.31 7.59 -20.76
N ALA A 342 11.06 7.11 -20.68
CA ALA A 342 9.87 7.96 -20.69
C ALA A 342 9.45 8.46 -19.30
N GLY A 343 10.23 8.17 -18.27
CA GLY A 343 10.01 8.49 -16.86
C GLY A 343 8.88 7.73 -16.20
N ASP A 344 8.49 6.58 -16.74
CA ASP A 344 7.47 5.73 -16.15
C ASP A 344 8.06 4.92 -14.99
N PRO A 345 7.38 4.82 -13.84
CA PRO A 345 7.83 3.99 -12.74
C PRO A 345 7.89 2.50 -13.11
N THR A 346 9.05 1.87 -12.98
CA THR A 346 9.19 0.43 -13.12
C THR A 346 8.89 -0.31 -11.81
N LYS A 347 8.82 -1.65 -11.85
CA LYS A 347 8.75 -2.46 -10.61
C LYS A 347 9.90 -2.12 -9.66
N LYS A 348 11.10 -1.87 -10.20
CA LYS A 348 12.31 -1.54 -9.45
C LYS A 348 12.14 -0.24 -8.65
N TYR A 349 11.50 0.78 -9.23
CA TYR A 349 11.17 2.03 -8.54
C TYR A 349 10.33 1.80 -7.27
N PHE A 350 9.27 1.00 -7.35
CA PHE A 350 8.39 0.77 -6.20
C PHE A 350 9.10 0.04 -5.05
N TYR A 351 9.96 -0.93 -5.36
CA TYR A 351 10.75 -1.63 -4.35
C TYR A 351 11.83 -0.74 -3.73
N LEU A 352 12.58 0.02 -4.55
CA LEU A 352 13.59 0.96 -4.07
C LEU A 352 12.96 1.99 -3.15
N ARG A 353 11.82 2.54 -3.55
CA ARG A 353 11.04 3.49 -2.76
C ARG A 353 10.61 2.91 -1.41
N LYS A 354 10.14 1.66 -1.36
CA LYS A 354 9.80 0.98 -0.11
C LYS A 354 11.02 0.85 0.80
N THR A 355 12.17 0.49 0.24
CA THR A 355 13.42 0.31 0.99
C THR A 355 13.97 1.62 1.53
N ILE A 356 14.02 2.67 0.70
CA ILE A 356 14.48 4.01 1.11
C ILE A 356 13.51 4.65 2.11
N GLY A 357 12.20 4.42 1.95
CA GLY A 357 11.17 4.92 2.85
C GLY A 357 11.27 4.41 4.30
N LYS A 358 12.04 3.35 4.56
CA LYS A 358 12.34 2.86 5.92
C LYS A 358 13.25 3.83 6.72
N LEU A 359 13.85 4.83 6.08
CA LEU A 359 14.87 5.71 6.68
C LEU A 359 14.34 6.85 7.57
N SER A 360 13.02 7.06 7.68
CA SER A 360 12.42 7.99 8.64
C SER A 360 11.87 7.22 9.85
N PHE A 361 12.70 7.11 10.90
CA PHE A 361 12.49 6.33 12.13
C PHE A 361 12.25 4.84 11.89
N GLY A 362 13.26 4.19 11.31
CA GLY A 362 13.26 2.74 11.13
C GLY A 362 13.19 1.96 12.44
N PRO A 363 12.82 0.67 12.36
CA PRO A 363 12.82 -0.24 13.51
C PRO A 363 14.21 -0.34 14.15
N ILE A 364 14.26 -0.35 15.48
CA ILE A 364 15.45 -0.67 16.26
C ILE A 364 15.58 -2.19 16.27
N HIS A 365 16.66 -2.71 15.68
CA HIS A 365 16.98 -4.13 15.76
C HIS A 365 17.50 -4.46 17.17
N LEU A 366 16.81 -5.39 17.83
CA LEU A 366 17.11 -5.88 19.16
C LEU A 366 17.78 -7.26 19.05
N LYS A 367 18.88 -7.45 19.77
CA LYS A 367 19.53 -8.76 19.92
C LYS A 367 19.25 -9.30 21.32
N GLN A 368 18.90 -10.58 21.43
CA GLN A 368 18.84 -11.27 22.72
C GLN A 368 20.25 -11.31 23.33
N VAL A 369 20.39 -10.89 24.59
CA VAL A 369 21.71 -10.77 25.23
C VAL A 369 21.85 -11.71 26.43
N TYR A 370 20.81 -11.85 27.26
CA TYR A 370 20.87 -12.64 28.50
C TYR A 370 19.54 -13.34 28.80
N SER A 371 19.61 -14.52 29.41
CA SER A 371 18.53 -15.07 30.24
C SER A 371 18.64 -14.57 31.69
N LEU A 372 17.52 -14.41 32.39
CA LEU A 372 17.53 -14.08 33.83
C LEU A 372 18.35 -15.09 34.66
N PHE A 373 18.39 -16.35 34.24
CA PHE A 373 19.12 -17.40 34.94
C PHE A 373 20.65 -17.25 34.79
N GLU A 374 21.13 -16.59 33.73
CA GLU A 374 22.56 -16.34 33.51
C GLU A 374 23.11 -15.23 34.41
N ILE A 375 22.27 -14.25 34.77
CA ILE A 375 22.64 -13.18 35.72
C ILE A 375 22.41 -13.56 37.18
N SER A 376 21.83 -14.74 37.45
CA SER A 376 21.45 -15.19 38.80
C SER A 376 22.64 -15.38 39.76
N SER A 377 23.84 -15.63 39.22
CA SER A 377 25.09 -15.76 39.97
C SER A 377 25.57 -14.45 40.61
N TYR A 378 25.06 -13.31 40.13
CA TYR A 378 25.38 -11.97 40.66
C TYR A 378 24.40 -11.50 41.74
N LEU A 379 23.41 -12.33 42.09
CA LEU A 379 22.32 -11.95 42.99
C LEU A 379 22.58 -12.40 44.43
N LYS A 380 22.16 -11.55 45.39
CA LYS A 380 22.19 -11.90 46.81
C LYS A 380 21.22 -13.06 47.06
N THR A 381 21.75 -14.13 47.64
CA THR A 381 20.99 -15.36 47.91
C THR A 381 20.62 -15.44 49.39
N VAL A 382 19.36 -15.79 49.68
CA VAL A 382 18.86 -16.01 51.05
C VAL A 382 18.18 -17.38 51.12
N THR A 383 18.56 -18.20 52.09
CA THR A 383 17.97 -19.52 52.31
C THR A 383 17.00 -19.50 53.49
N SER A 384 15.88 -20.21 53.38
CA SER A 384 14.89 -20.36 54.46
C SER A 384 14.18 -21.70 54.33
N LEU A 385 13.62 -22.20 55.43
CA LEU A 385 12.85 -23.45 55.41
C LEU A 385 11.57 -23.31 54.56
N TYR A 386 10.94 -22.13 54.56
CA TYR A 386 9.74 -21.79 53.79
C TYR A 386 9.96 -20.53 52.93
N PRO A 387 9.13 -20.29 51.89
CA PRO A 387 9.21 -19.08 51.07
C PRO A 387 9.10 -17.81 51.91
N LEU A 388 9.96 -16.83 51.64
CA LEU A 388 9.96 -15.53 52.29
C LEU A 388 9.25 -14.48 51.44
N SER A 389 8.51 -13.58 52.09
CA SER A 389 7.93 -12.42 51.42
C SER A 389 9.02 -11.46 50.93
N PHE A 390 8.66 -10.57 50.01
CA PHE A 390 9.56 -9.52 49.52
C PHE A 390 10.06 -8.63 50.66
N GLU A 391 9.22 -8.32 51.64
CA GLU A 391 9.58 -7.54 52.82
C GLU A 391 10.61 -8.26 53.69
N ALA A 392 10.44 -9.56 53.94
CA ALA A 392 11.39 -10.36 54.69
C ALA A 392 12.75 -10.47 53.98
N LEU A 393 12.75 -10.43 52.64
CA LEU A 393 13.95 -10.41 51.81
C LEU A 393 14.55 -9.00 51.64
N SER A 394 13.92 -7.97 52.19
CA SER A 394 14.29 -6.55 51.98
C SER A 394 14.28 -6.14 50.49
N VAL A 395 13.34 -6.68 49.70
CA VAL A 395 13.16 -6.40 48.27
C VAL A 395 12.01 -5.42 48.08
N ARG A 396 12.34 -4.21 47.65
CA ARG A 396 11.35 -3.14 47.47
C ARG A 396 10.49 -3.34 46.22
N ASN A 397 11.12 -3.63 45.09
CA ASN A 397 10.56 -3.75 43.74
C ASN A 397 11.39 -4.73 42.89
N GLY A 398 10.92 -5.10 41.70
CA GLY A 398 11.57 -6.08 40.83
C GLY A 398 11.00 -7.49 40.99
N PHE A 399 11.88 -8.50 40.95
CA PHE A 399 11.50 -9.92 40.99
C PHE A 399 12.20 -10.66 42.11
N VAL A 400 11.63 -11.79 42.53
CA VAL A 400 12.32 -12.79 43.34
C VAL A 400 12.17 -14.14 42.66
N VAL A 401 13.29 -14.83 42.48
CA VAL A 401 13.31 -16.23 42.05
C VAL A 401 13.35 -17.11 43.29
N TYR A 402 12.29 -17.87 43.51
CA TYR A 402 12.16 -18.84 44.58
C TYR A 402 12.50 -20.23 44.03
N THR A 403 13.60 -20.81 44.51
CA THR A 403 14.09 -22.11 44.05
C THR A 403 14.02 -23.14 45.18
N THR A 404 13.55 -24.34 44.89
CA THR A 404 13.71 -25.52 45.78
C THR A 404 13.92 -26.79 44.96
N THR A 405 14.31 -27.88 45.61
CA THR A 405 14.39 -29.21 45.02
C THR A 405 13.21 -30.06 45.51
N ILE A 406 12.49 -30.66 44.56
CA ILE A 406 11.37 -31.55 44.87
C ILE A 406 11.92 -32.88 45.37
N ASN A 407 12.00 -33.06 46.68
CA ASN A 407 12.56 -34.26 47.34
C ASN A 407 11.49 -35.31 47.71
N VAL A 408 10.35 -35.28 47.03
CA VAL A 408 9.25 -36.23 47.22
C VAL A 408 8.82 -36.82 45.88
N LYS A 409 8.26 -38.03 45.90
CA LYS A 409 7.66 -38.63 44.70
C LYS A 409 6.35 -37.89 44.38
N PRO A 410 6.23 -37.16 43.26
CA PRO A 410 5.02 -36.41 42.95
C PRO A 410 3.84 -37.33 42.64
N SER A 411 2.61 -36.86 42.90
CA SER A 411 1.38 -37.49 42.40
C SER A 411 1.27 -37.34 40.88
N ASP A 412 0.40 -38.11 40.23
CA ASP A 412 0.09 -37.96 38.80
C ASP A 412 -1.40 -37.57 38.64
N PRO A 413 -1.73 -36.33 38.25
CA PRO A 413 -0.81 -35.21 37.99
C PRO A 413 -0.22 -34.62 39.29
N ALA A 414 0.95 -34.00 39.18
CA ALA A 414 1.55 -33.27 40.29
C ALA A 414 1.00 -31.85 40.30
N VAL A 415 0.23 -31.47 41.33
CA VAL A 415 -0.42 -30.16 41.40
C VAL A 415 0.30 -29.27 42.40
N LEU A 416 0.87 -28.17 41.91
CA LEU A 416 1.53 -27.14 42.71
C LEU A 416 0.48 -26.13 43.19
N THR A 417 0.45 -25.86 44.50
CA THR A 417 -0.51 -24.93 45.13
C THR A 417 0.20 -23.83 45.92
N ILE A 418 -0.26 -22.59 45.74
CA ILE A 418 0.18 -21.41 46.51
C ILE A 418 -1.05 -20.63 46.98
N ASP A 419 -1.55 -20.95 48.18
CA ASP A 419 -2.79 -20.37 48.72
C ASP A 419 -2.77 -18.83 48.82
N LYS A 420 -1.59 -18.25 49.13
CA LYS A 420 -1.40 -16.79 49.17
C LYS A 420 -0.20 -16.36 48.32
N LEU A 421 -0.42 -16.32 47.01
CA LEU A 421 0.40 -15.57 46.07
C LEU A 421 -0.20 -14.17 45.89
N ASN A 422 0.48 -13.13 46.39
CA ASN A 422 -0.06 -11.76 46.35
C ASN A 422 0.25 -11.00 45.05
N ASP A 423 0.85 -11.68 44.08
CA ASP A 423 1.44 -11.15 42.86
C ASP A 423 1.24 -12.14 41.69
N ARG A 424 2.07 -12.06 40.64
CA ARG A 424 2.07 -12.98 39.49
C ARG A 424 3.37 -13.77 39.43
N ALA A 425 3.27 -15.06 39.18
CA ALA A 425 4.39 -16.00 39.24
C ALA A 425 4.49 -16.86 37.98
N LEU A 426 5.68 -16.91 37.37
CA LEU A 426 6.03 -17.89 36.34
C LEU A 426 6.59 -19.13 37.04
N VAL A 427 6.09 -20.31 36.70
CA VAL A 427 6.55 -21.58 37.29
C VAL A 427 7.35 -22.36 36.26
N LEU A 428 8.55 -22.77 36.65
CA LEU A 428 9.45 -23.57 35.83
C LEU A 428 9.90 -24.82 36.61
N VAL A 429 9.97 -25.95 35.92
CA VAL A 429 10.53 -27.20 36.46
C VAL A 429 11.67 -27.64 35.57
N ASP A 430 12.85 -27.83 36.15
CA ASP A 430 14.08 -28.14 35.40
C ASP A 430 14.33 -27.15 34.24
N TYR A 431 14.04 -25.86 34.49
CA TYR A 431 14.04 -24.73 33.56
C TYR A 431 12.92 -24.72 32.50
N GLU A 432 12.08 -25.75 32.41
CA GLU A 432 10.94 -25.78 31.49
C GLU A 432 9.71 -25.07 32.08
N TYR A 433 9.14 -24.12 31.32
CA TYR A 433 7.94 -23.38 31.73
C TYR A 433 6.71 -24.29 31.84
N GLN A 434 6.04 -24.26 33.00
CA GLN A 434 4.86 -25.08 33.30
C GLN A 434 3.55 -24.28 33.27
N GLY A 435 3.62 -22.98 33.54
CA GLY A 435 2.43 -22.13 33.61
C GLY A 435 2.65 -20.86 34.42
N THR A 436 1.63 -20.00 34.41
CA THR A 436 1.59 -18.76 35.19
C THR A 436 0.52 -18.86 36.27
N MET A 437 0.89 -18.52 37.50
CA MET A 437 -0.03 -18.33 38.61
C MET A 437 -0.25 -16.83 38.81
N SER A 438 -1.49 -16.42 39.06
CA SER A 438 -1.87 -15.02 39.05
C SER A 438 -2.98 -14.77 40.03
N ARG A 439 -2.75 -13.83 40.95
CA ARG A 439 -3.80 -13.34 41.85
C ARG A 439 -4.97 -12.73 41.09
N MET A 440 -4.72 -12.01 40.00
CA MET A 440 -5.74 -11.31 39.21
C MET A 440 -6.71 -12.29 38.54
N GLU A 441 -6.21 -13.45 38.10
CA GLU A 441 -6.98 -14.49 37.43
C GLU A 441 -7.47 -15.58 38.41
N PHE A 442 -7.21 -15.40 39.72
CA PHE A 442 -7.48 -16.38 40.78
C PHE A 442 -6.86 -17.77 40.53
N ILE A 443 -5.71 -17.81 39.84
CA ILE A 443 -4.98 -19.04 39.54
C ILE A 443 -3.93 -19.26 40.65
N ASN A 444 -4.29 -20.07 41.64
CA ASN A 444 -3.45 -20.44 42.78
C ASN A 444 -3.00 -21.91 42.76
N THR A 445 -3.38 -22.67 41.72
CA THR A 445 -2.97 -24.06 41.50
C THR A 445 -2.64 -24.29 40.03
N ILE A 446 -1.58 -25.06 39.75
CA ILE A 446 -1.25 -25.50 38.38
C ILE A 446 -0.72 -26.94 38.39
N PRO A 447 -1.03 -27.76 37.37
CA PRO A 447 -0.33 -29.02 37.15
C PRO A 447 1.11 -28.75 36.67
N ILE A 448 2.08 -29.51 37.19
CA ILE A 448 3.49 -29.44 36.78
C ILE A 448 4.01 -30.83 36.41
N ASN A 449 4.95 -30.89 35.48
CA ASN A 449 5.67 -32.12 35.15
C ASN A 449 6.98 -32.18 35.93
N ALA A 450 6.98 -32.88 37.07
CA ALA A 450 8.13 -32.97 37.96
C ALA A 450 8.43 -34.42 38.37
N LYS A 451 9.69 -34.70 38.70
CA LYS A 451 10.14 -35.97 39.30
C LYS A 451 10.86 -35.70 40.62
N ASN A 452 11.07 -36.76 41.41
CA ASN A 452 11.93 -36.65 42.59
C ASN A 452 13.34 -36.21 42.15
N GLY A 453 13.85 -35.14 42.75
CA GLY A 453 15.10 -34.47 42.40
C GLY A 453 14.97 -33.31 41.40
N SER A 454 13.78 -33.04 40.83
CA SER A 454 13.58 -31.88 39.94
C SER A 454 13.77 -30.56 40.69
N GLN A 455 14.34 -29.58 40.00
CA GLN A 455 14.43 -28.21 40.48
C GLN A 455 13.14 -27.46 40.14
N LEU A 456 12.54 -26.81 41.13
CA LEU A 456 11.38 -25.94 40.96
C LEU A 456 11.81 -24.49 41.12
N ASP A 457 11.60 -23.68 40.10
CA ASP A 457 11.82 -22.24 40.10
C ASP A 457 10.50 -21.49 39.93
N ILE A 458 10.20 -20.59 40.86
CA ILE A 458 9.02 -19.73 40.82
C ILE A 458 9.50 -18.28 40.75
N ILE A 459 9.27 -17.62 39.63
CA ILE A 459 9.68 -16.22 39.39
C ILE A 459 8.49 -15.33 39.69
N VAL A 460 8.54 -14.55 40.76
CA VAL A 460 7.44 -13.68 41.17
C VAL A 460 7.75 -12.22 40.82
N GLU A 461 6.86 -11.58 40.05
CA GLU A 461 6.90 -10.15 39.73
C GLU A 461 6.13 -9.36 40.79
N ASN A 462 6.77 -8.39 41.48
CA ASN A 462 6.03 -7.48 42.35
C ASN A 462 5.16 -6.52 41.51
N GLN A 463 3.84 -6.64 41.58
CA GLN A 463 2.89 -5.84 40.78
C GLN A 463 2.46 -4.52 41.45
N GLY A 464 3.12 -4.13 42.53
CA GLY A 464 2.82 -2.92 43.30
C GLY A 464 1.97 -3.20 44.53
N ARG A 465 2.12 -2.39 45.57
CA ARG A 465 1.40 -2.52 46.85
C ARG A 465 0.05 -1.80 46.80
N ILE A 466 -0.93 -2.35 47.51
CA ILE A 466 -2.25 -1.75 47.67
C ILE A 466 -2.09 -0.39 48.34
N CYS A 467 -2.45 0.69 47.64
CA CYS A 467 -2.29 2.06 48.11
C CYS A 467 -3.59 2.68 48.66
N TYR A 468 -4.71 1.98 48.56
CA TYR A 468 -6.02 2.41 49.03
C TYR A 468 -6.91 1.21 49.36
N GLY A 469 -7.71 1.28 50.43
CA GLY A 469 -8.62 0.21 50.87
C GLY A 469 -8.22 -0.47 52.20
N SER A 470 -8.95 -1.51 52.60
CA SER A 470 -8.74 -2.21 53.89
C SER A 470 -7.53 -3.16 53.93
N LEU A 471 -6.85 -3.38 52.80
CA LEU A 471 -5.72 -4.31 52.64
C LEU A 471 -4.37 -3.60 52.41
N ILE A 472 -4.22 -2.36 52.90
CA ILE A 472 -2.99 -1.55 52.73
C ILE A 472 -1.73 -2.13 53.42
N ASN A 473 -1.89 -3.10 54.32
CA ASN A 473 -0.82 -3.77 55.06
C ASN A 473 -0.36 -5.10 54.44
N GLU A 474 -0.68 -5.33 53.16
CA GLU A 474 -0.35 -6.54 52.44
C GLU A 474 1.17 -6.72 52.20
N LEU A 475 1.67 -7.94 52.45
CA LEU A 475 3.02 -8.40 52.08
C LEU A 475 3.07 -8.87 50.61
N LYS A 476 4.23 -8.77 49.95
CA LYS A 476 4.42 -9.16 48.55
C LYS A 476 5.19 -10.46 48.36
N GLY A 477 5.02 -11.09 47.20
CA GLY A 477 5.60 -12.39 46.88
C GLY A 477 4.74 -13.58 47.34
N ILE A 478 5.42 -14.68 47.67
CA ILE A 478 4.80 -15.87 48.26
C ILE A 478 4.71 -15.68 49.77
N VAL A 479 3.49 -15.66 50.32
CA VAL A 479 3.24 -15.41 51.76
C VAL A 479 2.55 -16.58 52.47
N SER A 480 2.45 -17.73 51.79
CA SER A 480 2.00 -19.01 52.34
C SER A 480 3.03 -20.10 52.07
N ASN A 481 2.80 -21.27 52.68
CA ASN A 481 3.50 -22.48 52.26
C ASN A 481 3.14 -22.80 50.80
N VAL A 482 4.09 -23.40 50.09
CA VAL A 482 3.92 -23.94 48.74
C VAL A 482 3.82 -25.45 48.88
N THR A 483 2.76 -26.04 48.31
CA THR A 483 2.54 -27.49 48.40
C THR A 483 2.54 -28.15 47.03
N LEU A 484 2.95 -29.42 47.00
CA LEU A 484 2.80 -30.30 45.84
C LEU A 484 1.86 -31.43 46.27
N GLY A 485 0.58 -31.32 45.89
CA GLY A 485 -0.49 -32.12 46.49
C GLY A 485 -0.57 -31.88 48.01
N PRO A 486 -0.55 -32.93 48.86
CA PRO A 486 -0.61 -32.78 50.31
C PRO A 486 0.74 -32.42 50.96
N VAL A 487 1.84 -32.42 50.20
CA VAL A 487 3.20 -32.24 50.76
C VAL A 487 3.59 -30.77 50.73
N THR A 488 4.03 -30.22 51.85
CA THR A 488 4.66 -28.88 51.89
C THR A 488 6.11 -28.95 51.43
N LEU A 489 6.47 -28.13 50.45
CA LEU A 489 7.85 -28.00 49.95
C LEU A 489 8.68 -27.10 50.87
N VAL A 490 9.90 -27.53 51.17
CA VAL A 490 10.81 -26.87 52.12
C VAL A 490 12.19 -26.61 51.50
N ASN A 491 13.07 -25.92 52.22
CA ASN A 491 14.45 -25.59 51.82
C ASN A 491 14.52 -24.68 50.58
N TRP A 492 13.97 -23.48 50.72
CA TRP A 492 13.88 -22.49 49.66
C TRP A 492 15.11 -21.59 49.60
N ILE A 493 15.59 -21.38 48.37
CA ILE A 493 16.63 -20.44 48.00
C ILE A 493 15.94 -19.26 47.31
N HIS A 494 16.20 -18.05 47.78
CA HIS A 494 15.60 -16.82 47.26
C HIS A 494 16.69 -15.98 46.61
N ARG A 495 16.51 -15.64 45.33
CA ARG A 495 17.40 -14.72 44.62
C ARG A 495 16.62 -13.47 44.27
N ALA A 496 16.96 -12.37 44.93
CA ALA A 496 16.34 -11.07 44.68
C ALA A 496 16.94 -10.44 43.42
N VAL A 497 16.07 -9.97 42.52
CA VAL A 497 16.43 -9.23 41.30
C VAL A 497 15.84 -7.81 41.43
N PRO A 498 16.43 -6.94 42.28
CA PRO A 498 15.97 -5.57 42.37
C PRO A 498 16.30 -4.81 41.08
N GLU A 499 15.50 -3.81 40.77
CA GLU A 499 15.66 -2.95 39.57
C GLU A 499 17.09 -2.41 39.42
N GLU A 500 17.71 -1.99 40.52
CA GLU A 500 19.07 -1.43 40.52
C GLU A 500 20.16 -2.44 40.13
N VAL A 501 19.95 -3.73 40.40
CA VAL A 501 20.91 -4.75 39.96
C VAL A 501 20.82 -4.94 38.45
N LEU A 502 19.61 -4.90 37.89
CA LEU A 502 19.42 -4.97 36.43
C LEU A 502 20.05 -3.76 35.74
N LYS A 503 19.86 -2.53 36.25
CA LYS A 503 20.54 -1.34 35.70
C LYS A 503 22.07 -1.46 35.73
N ASN A 504 22.65 -1.92 36.86
CA ASN A 504 24.09 -2.01 37.03
C ASN A 504 24.75 -3.15 36.22
N VAL A 505 24.06 -4.27 36.03
CA VAL A 505 24.53 -5.38 35.20
C VAL A 505 24.46 -5.01 33.71
N LEU A 506 23.40 -4.33 33.28
CA LEU A 506 23.19 -3.94 31.88
C LEU A 506 24.06 -2.75 31.43
N MET A 507 24.51 -1.88 32.34
CA MET A 507 25.33 -0.71 32.02
C MET A 507 26.86 -0.96 32.11
N LYS A 508 27.33 -2.13 32.57
CA LYS A 508 28.76 -2.44 32.76
C LYS A 508 29.47 -3.12 31.58
N GLU A 509 28.87 -3.12 30.39
CA GLU A 509 29.43 -3.85 29.25
C GLU A 509 30.61 -3.13 28.56
N ASN A 510 31.82 -3.52 28.97
CA ASN A 510 32.95 -3.70 28.05
C ASN A 510 33.66 -5.07 28.25
N ASN A 511 33.30 -5.90 29.24
CA ASN A 511 34.17 -7.03 29.67
C ASN A 511 33.47 -8.39 29.95
N LEU A 512 32.23 -8.63 29.54
CA LEU A 512 31.63 -9.97 29.67
C LEU A 512 31.81 -10.73 28.35
N ASN A 513 32.68 -11.74 28.34
CA ASN A 513 32.93 -12.63 27.19
C ASN A 513 31.64 -13.36 26.77
N ILE A 514 31.05 -12.93 25.66
CA ILE A 514 29.74 -13.36 25.09
C ILE A 514 29.79 -14.80 24.50
N THR A 515 30.89 -15.55 24.63
CA THR A 515 31.14 -16.76 23.83
C THR A 515 30.56 -18.07 24.38
N LYS A 516 29.76 -18.07 25.46
CA LYS A 516 29.12 -19.32 25.95
C LYS A 516 27.66 -19.11 26.35
N ILE A 517 26.79 -18.85 25.38
CA ILE A 517 25.35 -19.08 25.55
C ILE A 517 25.12 -20.59 25.63
N ASN A 518 24.56 -21.07 26.74
CA ASN A 518 24.24 -22.49 26.89
C ASN A 518 23.08 -22.84 25.94
N SER A 519 23.35 -23.67 24.94
CA SER A 519 22.40 -24.00 23.85
C SER A 519 21.04 -24.54 24.32
N ARG A 520 20.93 -25.04 25.55
CA ARG A 520 19.66 -25.47 26.16
C ARG A 520 18.70 -24.34 26.57
N LEU A 521 19.17 -23.11 26.77
CA LEU A 521 18.39 -22.01 27.36
C LEU A 521 17.83 -20.99 26.32
N LYS A 522 17.97 -21.28 25.02
CA LYS A 522 17.67 -20.33 23.93
C LYS A 522 16.21 -19.87 23.84
N HIS A 523 15.26 -20.62 24.40
CA HIS A 523 13.81 -20.37 24.22
C HIS A 523 12.99 -20.34 25.52
N GLN A 524 13.63 -20.23 26.70
CA GLN A 524 12.94 -20.24 27.99
C GLN A 524 12.90 -18.87 28.67
N LEU A 525 11.68 -18.39 28.92
CA LEU A 525 11.39 -17.15 29.63
C LEU A 525 12.07 -17.10 31.01
N PRO A 526 12.54 -15.93 31.49
CA PRO A 526 12.54 -14.59 30.89
C PRO A 526 13.92 -14.13 30.36
N HIS A 527 13.93 -13.21 29.37
CA HIS A 527 15.14 -12.75 28.66
C HIS A 527 15.27 -11.22 28.56
N VAL A 528 16.50 -10.78 28.29
CA VAL A 528 16.85 -9.39 27.99
C VAL A 528 17.28 -9.24 26.55
N TYR A 529 16.69 -8.25 25.87
CA TYR A 529 17.01 -7.85 24.52
C TYR A 529 17.64 -6.46 24.53
N ARG A 530 18.65 -6.22 23.69
CA ARG A 530 19.36 -4.94 23.57
C ARG A 530 19.35 -4.44 22.13
N GLY A 531 19.07 -3.16 21.95
CA GLY A 531 19.24 -2.43 20.70
C GLY A 531 20.07 -1.19 20.93
N ILE A 532 20.79 -0.80 19.87
CA ILE A 532 21.50 0.48 19.82
C ILE A 532 20.94 1.29 18.66
N PHE A 533 20.77 2.59 18.86
CA PHE A 533 20.34 3.50 17.79
C PHE A 533 20.93 4.89 18.02
N VAL A 534 20.94 5.70 16.97
CA VAL A 534 21.37 7.10 17.01
C VAL A 534 20.19 7.95 16.50
N LEU A 535 19.86 9.05 17.19
CA LEU A 535 18.72 9.89 16.82
C LEU A 535 18.94 10.57 15.46
N ALA A 536 17.97 10.63 14.57
CA ALA A 536 18.17 11.27 13.25
C ALA A 536 18.45 12.79 13.30
N ASN A 537 18.19 13.46 14.43
CA ASN A 537 18.30 14.91 14.61
C ASN A 537 18.98 15.26 15.95
N GLU A 538 19.69 16.40 16.01
CA GLU A 538 20.26 16.97 17.25
C GLU A 538 19.20 17.41 18.28
N GLU A 539 18.00 17.76 17.81
CA GLU A 539 16.94 18.21 18.70
C GLU A 539 16.30 16.99 19.37
N VAL A 540 16.68 16.77 20.62
CA VAL A 540 16.11 15.71 21.44
C VAL A 540 14.75 16.16 21.95
N LYS A 541 13.71 15.53 21.44
CA LYS A 541 12.34 15.74 21.90
C LYS A 541 11.92 14.58 22.77
N ASP A 542 10.94 14.85 23.62
CA ASP A 542 10.19 13.76 24.22
C ASP A 542 9.62 12.90 23.08
N THR A 543 9.45 11.60 23.32
CA THR A 543 8.89 10.66 22.37
C THR A 543 8.25 9.49 23.13
N PHE A 544 7.82 8.45 22.42
CA PHE A 544 7.26 7.25 23.03
C PHE A 544 7.84 6.00 22.36
N LEU A 545 8.15 4.98 23.14
CA LEU A 545 8.58 3.67 22.66
C LEU A 545 7.35 2.77 22.48
N SER A 546 7.07 2.30 21.26
CA SER A 546 6.00 1.34 20.97
C SER A 546 6.49 -0.09 21.19
N VAL A 547 5.65 -0.88 21.86
CA VAL A 547 5.93 -2.27 22.26
C VAL A 547 4.79 -3.22 21.85
N ASN A 548 3.97 -2.83 20.88
CA ASN A 548 2.70 -3.52 20.53
C ASN A 548 2.83 -4.99 20.13
N ASN A 549 4.00 -5.41 19.64
CA ASN A 549 4.26 -6.81 19.27
C ASN A 549 4.90 -7.63 20.42
N TRP A 550 5.23 -7.00 21.54
CA TRP A 550 5.80 -7.63 22.74
C TRP A 550 4.69 -8.01 23.71
N ARG A 551 4.93 -8.95 24.64
CA ARG A 551 3.85 -9.41 25.54
C ARG A 551 3.89 -8.72 26.88
N LYS A 552 4.93 -8.92 27.69
CA LYS A 552 4.97 -8.35 29.03
C LYS A 552 6.39 -8.15 29.53
N GLY A 553 6.66 -6.96 30.07
CA GLY A 553 8.00 -6.66 30.51
C GLY A 553 8.19 -5.25 31.01
N PHE A 554 9.45 -4.78 30.97
CA PHE A 554 9.79 -3.37 31.19
C PHE A 554 10.93 -2.94 30.27
N ALA A 555 11.06 -1.64 30.06
CA ALA A 555 12.08 -1.05 29.19
C ALA A 555 13.06 -0.14 29.96
N VAL A 556 14.32 -0.17 29.57
CA VAL A 556 15.38 0.70 30.10
C VAL A 556 16.10 1.36 28.93
N LEU A 557 16.24 2.69 28.98
CA LEU A 557 16.91 3.49 27.96
C LEU A 557 18.05 4.29 28.59
N ASN A 558 19.28 4.07 28.13
CA ASN A 558 20.49 4.74 28.64
C ASN A 558 20.63 4.66 30.18
N GLY A 559 20.21 3.54 30.77
CA GLY A 559 20.22 3.34 32.23
C GLY A 559 18.98 3.86 32.96
N ASN A 560 18.08 4.56 32.29
CA ASN A 560 16.83 5.07 32.85
C ASN A 560 15.67 4.10 32.61
N ASN A 561 14.91 3.75 33.65
CA ASN A 561 13.75 2.87 33.54
C ASN A 561 12.54 3.64 33.01
N LEU A 562 12.00 3.21 31.87
CA LEU A 562 10.85 3.84 31.20
C LEU A 562 9.50 3.34 31.75
N GLY A 563 9.49 2.22 32.46
CA GLY A 563 8.28 1.60 33.02
C GLY A 563 7.96 0.23 32.41
N ARG A 564 6.81 -0.33 32.83
CA ARG A 564 6.34 -1.67 32.46
C ARG A 564 5.42 -1.59 31.26
N TYR A 565 5.49 -2.59 30.40
CA TYR A 565 4.57 -2.78 29.29
C TYR A 565 3.79 -4.09 29.44
N TRP A 566 2.53 -4.08 28.99
CA TRP A 566 1.68 -5.27 28.87
C TRP A 566 0.56 -5.06 27.83
N PRO A 567 0.90 -4.80 26.56
CA PRO A 567 -0.07 -4.38 25.53
C PRO A 567 -1.14 -5.44 25.24
N ALA A 568 -0.85 -6.72 25.48
CA ALA A 568 -1.83 -7.80 25.30
C ALA A 568 -3.01 -7.75 26.29
N VAL A 569 -2.89 -7.00 27.39
CA VAL A 569 -3.89 -6.97 28.49
C VAL A 569 -4.31 -5.55 28.87
N GLY A 570 -3.39 -4.58 28.87
CA GLY A 570 -3.64 -3.23 29.35
C GLY A 570 -3.72 -2.18 28.23
N PRO A 571 -4.35 -1.02 28.49
CA PRO A 571 -4.48 0.07 27.51
C PRO A 571 -3.15 0.78 27.17
N GLN A 572 -2.07 0.43 27.87
CA GLN A 572 -0.76 1.06 27.70
C GLN A 572 0.05 0.30 26.64
N GLU A 573 0.04 0.85 25.42
CA GLU A 573 0.71 0.30 24.24
C GLU A 573 2.09 0.93 23.95
N THR A 574 2.37 2.08 24.56
CA THR A 574 3.63 2.80 24.41
C THR A 574 4.22 3.20 25.76
N LEU A 575 5.53 3.42 25.84
CA LEU A 575 6.20 3.96 27.04
C LEU A 575 6.72 5.36 26.76
N TYR A 576 6.44 6.32 27.63
CA TYR A 576 6.95 7.68 27.48
C TYR A 576 8.47 7.70 27.61
N VAL A 577 9.13 8.40 26.68
CA VAL A 577 10.57 8.57 26.59
C VAL A 577 10.86 10.07 26.69
N PRO A 578 11.22 10.55 27.88
CA PRO A 578 11.65 11.94 28.05
C PRO A 578 12.88 12.22 27.20
N SER A 579 12.94 13.40 26.60
CA SER A 579 14.11 13.92 25.89
C SER A 579 15.38 13.82 26.72
N SER A 580 15.30 14.08 28.02
CA SER A 580 16.45 13.98 28.94
C SER A 580 17.02 12.57 29.13
N PHE A 581 16.29 11.51 28.74
CA PHE A 581 16.76 10.12 28.79
C PHE A 581 17.42 9.67 27.49
N LEU A 582 17.32 10.48 26.44
CA LEU A 582 17.94 10.25 25.15
C LEU A 582 19.29 10.98 25.08
N ASN A 583 20.29 10.30 24.56
CA ASN A 583 21.53 10.94 24.15
C ASN A 583 21.28 11.65 22.80
N PRO A 584 21.59 12.95 22.68
CA PRO A 584 21.44 13.67 21.41
C PRO A 584 22.29 13.05 20.31
N TYR A 585 21.87 13.20 19.06
CA TYR A 585 22.75 12.92 17.92
C TYR A 585 24.13 13.60 18.13
N PRO A 586 25.28 12.92 17.89
CA PRO A 586 25.49 11.58 17.31
C PRO A 586 25.51 10.43 18.32
N HIS A 587 25.30 10.69 19.61
CA HIS A 587 25.60 9.71 20.65
C HIS A 587 24.66 8.51 20.59
N VAL A 588 25.25 7.33 20.80
CA VAL A 588 24.52 6.05 20.82
C VAL A 588 23.56 6.03 21.99
N ASN A 589 22.32 5.66 21.70
CA ASN A 589 21.30 5.33 22.67
C ASN A 589 21.23 3.80 22.82
N ASN A 590 21.23 3.32 24.07
CA ASN A 590 21.10 1.91 24.41
C ASN A 590 19.70 1.63 24.95
N LEU A 591 18.92 0.83 24.23
CA LEU A 591 17.61 0.35 24.64
C LEU A 591 17.71 -1.11 25.11
N PHE A 592 17.18 -1.40 26.29
CA PHE A 592 17.01 -2.75 26.81
C PHE A 592 15.52 -3.05 27.03
N LEU A 593 15.05 -4.18 26.52
CA LEU A 593 13.73 -4.73 26.82
C LEU A 593 13.89 -6.03 27.61
N PHE A 594 13.28 -6.09 28.79
CA PHE A 594 13.17 -7.30 29.58
C PHE A 594 11.80 -7.92 29.33
N GLU A 595 11.73 -9.09 28.68
CA GLU A 595 10.49 -9.76 28.29
C GLU A 595 10.26 -11.02 29.14
N LEU A 596 9.05 -11.14 29.68
CA LEU A 596 8.65 -12.15 30.66
C LEU A 596 7.84 -13.31 30.07
N GLU A 597 7.21 -13.12 28.90
CA GLU A 597 6.23 -14.06 28.35
C GLU A 597 6.54 -14.53 26.94
N TYR A 598 6.80 -13.63 26.00
CA TYR A 598 7.05 -14.01 24.62
C TYR A 598 7.61 -12.84 23.82
N ALA A 599 8.71 -13.07 23.11
CA ALA A 599 9.23 -12.12 22.15
C ALA A 599 8.71 -12.47 20.74
N PRO A 600 8.35 -11.48 19.90
CA PRO A 600 7.73 -11.69 18.59
C PRO A 600 8.68 -12.22 17.48
N CYS A 601 9.83 -12.78 17.84
CA CYS A 601 10.90 -13.14 16.90
C CYS A 601 11.34 -14.61 17.05
N GLU A 602 11.48 -15.33 15.94
CA GLU A 602 11.98 -16.72 15.89
C GLU A 602 13.52 -16.79 15.93
N ASN A 603 14.21 -15.69 15.57
CA ASN A 603 15.67 -15.56 15.58
C ASN A 603 16.13 -14.12 15.91
N ILE A 604 17.42 -13.95 16.25
CA ILE A 604 18.00 -12.69 16.78
C ILE A 604 17.97 -11.52 15.78
N GLU A 605 17.79 -11.80 14.48
CA GLU A 605 17.83 -10.81 13.40
C GLU A 605 16.46 -10.14 13.16
N THR A 606 15.39 -10.66 13.75
CA THR A 606 14.00 -10.23 13.51
C THR A 606 13.33 -9.52 14.70
N CYS A 607 14.01 -9.33 15.84
CA CYS A 607 13.40 -8.66 16.99
C CYS A 607 13.44 -7.13 16.81
N LEU A 608 12.27 -6.49 16.68
CA LEU A 608 12.17 -5.04 16.40
C LEU A 608 11.44 -4.29 17.53
N ALA A 609 11.88 -3.06 17.80
CA ALA A 609 11.16 -2.06 18.58
C ALA A 609 11.07 -0.74 17.82
N TYR A 610 10.03 0.06 18.07
CA TYR A 610 9.74 1.25 17.28
C TYR A 610 9.60 2.47 18.19
N PHE A 611 10.09 3.63 17.78
CA PHE A 611 9.65 4.90 18.37
C PHE A 611 8.38 5.38 17.67
N ALA A 612 7.40 5.83 18.45
CA ALA A 612 6.27 6.56 17.93
C ALA A 612 6.79 7.87 17.34
N ASN A 613 6.50 8.13 16.06
CA ASN A 613 6.95 9.33 15.38
C ASN A 613 6.41 10.58 16.08
N ASP A 614 7.29 11.25 16.83
CA ASP A 614 6.99 12.49 17.53
C ASP A 614 7.14 13.68 16.57
N ASN A 615 6.12 13.85 15.73
CA ASN A 615 5.78 15.17 15.23
C ASN A 615 4.60 15.68 16.06
N LYS A 616 4.87 16.32 17.20
CA LYS A 616 4.12 17.51 17.61
C LYS A 616 4.32 18.67 16.62
N THR A 617 4.06 18.43 15.35
CA THR A 617 3.36 19.40 14.51
C THR A 617 1.97 19.56 15.13
N ARG A 618 1.36 20.75 15.09
CA ARG A 618 -0.05 20.98 15.49
C ARG A 618 -0.86 19.70 15.26
N GLU A 619 -1.45 19.14 16.34
CA GLU A 619 -2.13 17.85 16.27
C GLU A 619 -2.97 17.77 15.01
N ARG A 620 -2.63 16.83 14.13
CA ARG A 620 -3.34 16.64 12.88
C ARG A 620 -4.79 16.40 13.24
N SER A 621 -5.64 17.33 12.85
CA SER A 621 -7.03 17.38 13.28
C SER A 621 -7.89 17.65 12.07
N PHE A 622 -9.02 16.96 12.02
CA PHE A 622 -10.05 17.23 11.03
C PHE A 622 -11.37 17.23 11.77
N VAL A 623 -11.99 18.40 11.90
CA VAL A 623 -13.18 18.58 12.71
C VAL A 623 -14.21 19.43 11.97
N ILE A 624 -15.47 19.32 12.39
CA ILE A 624 -16.53 20.22 11.97
C ILE A 624 -16.55 21.41 12.92
N ASP A 625 -16.41 22.61 12.37
CA ASP A 625 -16.71 23.85 13.08
C ASP A 625 -18.18 24.20 12.87
N TYR A 626 -18.99 23.79 13.84
CA TYR A 626 -20.42 24.03 13.86
C TYR A 626 -20.75 25.53 14.00
N GLU A 627 -19.88 26.33 14.60
CA GLU A 627 -20.17 27.77 14.78
C GLU A 627 -20.01 28.52 13.46
N ASN A 628 -18.97 28.18 12.69
CA ASN A 628 -18.67 28.83 11.41
C ASN A 628 -19.15 28.03 10.19
N ASN A 629 -19.88 26.93 10.39
CA ASN A 629 -20.42 26.06 9.33
C ASN A 629 -19.37 25.62 8.30
N CYS A 630 -18.18 25.22 8.75
CA CYS A 630 -17.10 24.77 7.88
C CYS A 630 -16.34 23.56 8.45
N PHE A 631 -15.46 22.95 7.66
CA PHE A 631 -14.47 22.03 8.20
C PHE A 631 -13.22 22.80 8.64
N LEU A 632 -12.57 22.32 9.69
CA LEU A 632 -11.23 22.73 10.06
C LEU A 632 -10.28 21.56 9.89
N LYS A 633 -9.28 21.74 9.03
CA LYS A 633 -8.14 20.85 8.90
C LYS A 633 -6.93 21.51 9.55
N ASP A 634 -6.39 20.89 10.59
CA ASP A 634 -5.27 21.40 11.39
C ASP A 634 -5.55 22.82 11.96
N GLY A 635 -6.80 23.04 12.39
CA GLY A 635 -7.31 24.32 12.90
C GLY A 635 -7.49 25.42 11.85
N LYS A 636 -7.40 25.11 10.56
CA LYS A 636 -7.62 26.06 9.45
C LYS A 636 -8.87 25.69 8.67
N TYR A 637 -9.61 26.70 8.23
CA TYR A 637 -10.72 26.53 7.31
C TYR A 637 -10.34 25.61 6.15
N PHE A 638 -11.21 24.64 5.88
CA PHE A 638 -11.03 23.63 4.86
C PHE A 638 -12.38 23.31 4.20
N ARG A 639 -12.31 23.01 2.91
CA ARG A 639 -13.42 22.48 2.10
C ARG A 639 -12.83 21.45 1.15
N TYR A 640 -13.44 20.27 1.10
CA TYR A 640 -13.02 19.28 0.13
C TYR A 640 -13.79 19.44 -1.18
N VAL A 641 -13.08 19.17 -2.27
CA VAL A 641 -13.66 18.80 -3.55
C VAL A 641 -13.08 17.42 -3.85
N SER A 642 -13.96 16.43 -3.75
CA SER A 642 -13.65 15.02 -3.86
C SER A 642 -14.20 14.45 -5.17
N GLY A 643 -13.65 13.33 -5.61
CA GLY A 643 -14.23 12.48 -6.63
C GLY A 643 -14.27 11.05 -6.14
N SER A 644 -15.30 10.30 -6.50
CA SER A 644 -15.35 8.87 -6.21
C SER A 644 -14.58 8.08 -7.27
N MET A 645 -13.73 7.18 -6.79
CA MET A 645 -13.06 6.14 -7.57
C MET A 645 -13.02 4.88 -6.71
N HIS A 646 -13.48 3.76 -7.25
CA HIS A 646 -13.57 2.49 -6.51
C HIS A 646 -12.37 1.60 -6.84
N TYR A 647 -11.52 1.34 -5.84
CA TYR A 647 -10.30 0.54 -6.03
C TYR A 647 -10.57 -0.86 -6.59
N PHE A 648 -11.74 -1.45 -6.29
CA PHE A 648 -12.15 -2.77 -6.77
C PHE A 648 -12.70 -2.78 -8.22
N ARG A 649 -12.86 -1.62 -8.87
CA ARG A 649 -13.25 -1.48 -10.28
C ARG A 649 -12.08 -1.10 -11.21
N VAL A 650 -10.90 -0.83 -10.65
CA VAL A 650 -9.70 -0.42 -11.39
C VAL A 650 -8.52 -1.31 -10.99
N PRO A 651 -7.78 -1.91 -11.95
CA PRO A 651 -6.59 -2.70 -11.64
C PRO A 651 -5.56 -1.93 -10.77
N PRO A 652 -4.92 -2.57 -9.77
CA PRO A 652 -3.95 -1.92 -8.88
C PRO A 652 -2.81 -1.17 -9.58
N GLU A 653 -2.39 -1.70 -10.73
CA GLU A 653 -1.34 -1.13 -11.57
C GLU A 653 -1.69 0.30 -12.05
N TYR A 654 -2.97 0.66 -12.07
CA TYR A 654 -3.44 1.96 -12.50
C TYR A 654 -3.78 2.94 -11.38
N TRP A 655 -3.89 2.50 -10.12
CA TRP A 655 -4.34 3.36 -9.02
C TRP A 655 -3.54 4.67 -8.91
N PHE A 656 -2.22 4.60 -8.96
CA PHE A 656 -1.37 5.79 -8.86
C PHE A 656 -1.65 6.78 -9.99
N GLU A 657 -1.78 6.28 -11.22
CA GLU A 657 -2.00 7.09 -12.40
C GLU A 657 -3.39 7.74 -12.38
N ARG A 658 -4.44 6.95 -12.08
CA ARG A 658 -5.83 7.44 -11.98
C ARG A 658 -5.99 8.48 -10.87
N LEU A 659 -5.44 8.22 -9.68
CA LEU A 659 -5.45 9.18 -8.57
C LEU A 659 -4.67 10.46 -8.92
N THR A 660 -3.59 10.35 -9.68
CA THR A 660 -2.84 11.52 -10.17
C THR A 660 -3.67 12.35 -11.14
N LYS A 661 -4.42 11.72 -12.05
CA LYS A 661 -5.40 12.40 -12.92
C LYS A 661 -6.47 13.13 -12.10
N MET A 662 -7.01 12.49 -11.06
CA MET A 662 -7.98 13.12 -10.15
C MET A 662 -7.37 14.33 -9.42
N ARG A 663 -6.13 14.21 -8.93
CA ARG A 663 -5.41 15.33 -8.30
C ARG A 663 -5.19 16.47 -9.29
N ALA A 664 -4.76 16.17 -10.52
CA ALA A 664 -4.54 17.15 -11.59
C ALA A 664 -5.81 17.91 -12.00
N ALA A 665 -6.99 17.32 -11.77
CA ALA A 665 -8.29 17.98 -11.95
C ALA A 665 -8.58 19.06 -10.90
N GLY A 666 -7.76 19.16 -9.85
CA GLY A 666 -7.93 20.09 -8.74
C GLY A 666 -8.59 19.47 -7.51
N LEU A 667 -8.95 18.17 -7.54
CA LEU A 667 -9.50 17.49 -6.38
C LEU A 667 -8.48 17.44 -5.25
N ASN A 668 -8.91 17.63 -4.01
CA ASN A 668 -8.06 17.56 -2.82
C ASN A 668 -8.41 16.37 -1.91
N ALA A 669 -9.42 15.59 -2.29
CA ALA A 669 -9.80 14.34 -1.66
C ALA A 669 -10.28 13.32 -2.71
N VAL A 670 -10.31 12.05 -2.32
CA VAL A 670 -10.96 10.95 -3.06
C VAL A 670 -11.92 10.22 -2.13
N GLN A 671 -13.04 9.76 -2.66
CA GLN A 671 -14.01 8.94 -1.94
C GLN A 671 -13.98 7.51 -2.48
N THR A 672 -14.06 6.51 -1.60
CA THR A 672 -14.23 5.11 -2.00
C THR A 672 -15.10 4.35 -1.01
N TYR A 673 -15.85 3.37 -1.53
CA TYR A 673 -16.45 2.32 -0.71
C TYR A 673 -15.44 1.25 -0.32
N ILE A 674 -15.77 0.45 0.70
CA ILE A 674 -15.17 -0.85 1.01
C ILE A 674 -16.18 -1.96 0.70
N GLU A 675 -15.86 -2.87 -0.22
CA GLU A 675 -16.77 -3.93 -0.65
C GLU A 675 -16.59 -5.22 0.18
N TRP A 676 -17.51 -5.49 1.12
CA TRP A 676 -17.44 -6.68 1.98
C TRP A 676 -17.42 -7.99 1.17
N ASN A 677 -18.24 -8.13 0.12
CA ASN A 677 -18.33 -9.36 -0.68
C ASN A 677 -16.98 -9.78 -1.32
N SER A 678 -16.08 -8.84 -1.61
CA SER A 678 -14.80 -9.09 -2.26
C SER A 678 -13.71 -9.38 -1.23
N HIS A 679 -13.87 -8.84 -0.02
CA HIS A 679 -13.00 -9.11 1.11
C HIS A 679 -13.37 -10.37 1.88
N GLU A 680 -14.62 -10.82 1.87
CA GLU A 680 -15.08 -12.10 2.46
C GLU A 680 -15.91 -12.90 1.44
N PRO A 681 -15.30 -13.36 0.32
CA PRO A 681 -16.00 -14.05 -0.78
C PRO A 681 -16.72 -15.33 -0.34
N GLU A 682 -16.15 -16.03 0.65
CA GLU A 682 -16.76 -17.12 1.39
C GLU A 682 -16.65 -16.84 2.88
N GLU A 683 -17.56 -17.37 3.68
CA GLU A 683 -17.55 -17.17 5.13
C GLU A 683 -16.18 -17.55 5.74
N LEU A 684 -15.61 -16.63 6.53
CA LEU A 684 -14.30 -16.76 7.18
C LEU A 684 -13.09 -16.83 6.22
N SER A 685 -13.27 -16.61 4.91
CA SER A 685 -12.20 -16.53 3.93
C SER A 685 -11.96 -15.07 3.57
N TYR A 686 -10.84 -14.49 4.01
CA TYR A 686 -10.57 -13.06 3.84
C TYR A 686 -9.52 -12.75 2.76
N ASN A 687 -9.75 -11.71 1.96
CA ASN A 687 -8.83 -11.23 0.93
C ASN A 687 -8.56 -9.72 1.04
N PHE A 688 -7.29 -9.35 1.24
CA PHE A 688 -6.82 -7.95 1.31
C PHE A 688 -5.59 -7.71 0.42
N THR A 689 -5.43 -8.48 -0.66
CA THR A 689 -4.29 -8.37 -1.59
C THR A 689 -4.75 -8.05 -3.00
N GLY A 690 -3.83 -7.61 -3.86
CA GLY A 690 -4.14 -7.28 -5.26
C GLY A 690 -5.22 -6.20 -5.36
N ALA A 691 -6.25 -6.43 -6.18
CA ALA A 691 -7.39 -5.52 -6.34
C ALA A 691 -8.21 -5.30 -5.05
N ASN A 692 -7.99 -6.11 -4.00
CA ASN A 692 -8.62 -5.96 -2.69
C ASN A 692 -7.69 -5.33 -1.65
N ASP A 693 -6.53 -4.79 -2.02
CA ASP A 693 -5.65 -4.08 -1.08
C ASP A 693 -6.05 -2.60 -0.93
N PHE A 694 -7.16 -2.36 -0.22
CA PHE A 694 -7.65 -1.00 0.01
C PHE A 694 -6.67 -0.16 0.85
N VAL A 695 -5.82 -0.79 1.66
CA VAL A 695 -4.81 -0.09 2.46
C VAL A 695 -3.77 0.51 1.53
N GLN A 696 -3.26 -0.26 0.57
CA GLN A 696 -2.35 0.23 -0.44
C GLN A 696 -2.99 1.31 -1.32
N TYR A 697 -4.26 1.16 -1.73
CA TYR A 697 -4.99 2.20 -2.45
C TYR A 697 -5.04 3.52 -1.67
N ILE A 698 -5.42 3.48 -0.38
CA ILE A 698 -5.49 4.68 0.48
C ILE A 698 -4.10 5.30 0.68
N ARG A 699 -3.05 4.49 0.83
CA ARG A 699 -1.66 4.98 0.90
C ARG A 699 -1.20 5.62 -0.42
N THR A 700 -1.67 5.10 -1.55
CA THR A 700 -1.42 5.69 -2.88
C THR A 700 -2.12 7.03 -3.01
N ALA A 701 -3.36 7.17 -2.53
CA ALA A 701 -4.05 8.47 -2.47
C ALA A 701 -3.30 9.48 -1.60
N GLN A 702 -2.82 9.04 -0.42
CA GLN A 702 -2.00 9.87 0.46
C GLN A 702 -0.73 10.37 -0.24
N GLU A 703 -0.04 9.50 -0.98
CA GLU A 703 1.18 9.82 -1.73
C GLU A 703 0.94 10.88 -2.81
N VAL A 704 -0.16 10.74 -3.57
CA VAL A 704 -0.55 11.70 -4.60
C VAL A 704 -0.98 13.05 -3.99
N GLY A 705 -1.17 13.10 -2.67
CA GLY A 705 -1.59 14.30 -1.94
C GLY A 705 -3.10 14.50 -1.89
N LEU A 706 -3.87 13.42 -1.98
CA LEU A 706 -5.31 13.39 -1.77
C LEU A 706 -5.63 12.95 -0.34
N LEU A 707 -6.60 13.63 0.29
CA LEU A 707 -7.27 13.13 1.48
C LEU A 707 -8.26 12.02 1.09
N VAL A 708 -8.74 11.25 2.06
CA VAL A 708 -9.68 10.15 1.80
C VAL A 708 -10.96 10.30 2.61
N ILE A 709 -12.10 10.17 1.92
CA ILE A 709 -13.42 10.01 2.52
C ILE A 709 -13.79 8.53 2.35
N LEU A 710 -13.89 7.80 3.47
CA LEU A 710 -14.02 6.36 3.42
C LEU A 710 -15.46 5.93 3.73
N ARG A 711 -16.04 5.06 2.91
CA ARG A 711 -17.41 4.57 3.09
C ARG A 711 -17.41 3.08 3.37
N ILE A 712 -17.54 2.71 4.64
CA ILE A 712 -17.17 1.38 5.12
C ILE A 712 -18.33 0.36 5.08
N GLY A 713 -19.51 0.79 4.69
CA GLY A 713 -20.71 -0.05 4.62
C GLY A 713 -21.34 -0.30 6.00
N PRO A 714 -21.83 -1.52 6.30
CA PRO A 714 -21.52 -2.79 5.63
C PRO A 714 -22.28 -3.02 4.30
N PHE A 715 -23.33 -2.25 4.05
CA PHE A 715 -24.01 -2.16 2.75
C PHE A 715 -23.52 -0.91 2.01
N ILE A 716 -23.25 -1.02 0.71
CA ILE A 716 -22.69 0.07 -0.08
C ILE A 716 -23.50 0.42 -1.33
N ASP A 717 -24.54 -0.35 -1.65
CA ASP A 717 -25.23 -0.26 -2.94
C ASP A 717 -24.24 -0.35 -4.13
N ALA A 718 -23.84 0.80 -4.68
CA ALA A 718 -22.79 1.02 -5.66
C ALA A 718 -22.99 0.27 -6.99
N GLU A 719 -24.21 -0.18 -7.29
CA GLU A 719 -24.51 -1.10 -8.40
C GLU A 719 -23.60 -2.36 -8.35
N ARG A 720 -23.33 -2.85 -7.13
CA ARG A 720 -22.55 -4.07 -6.87
C ARG A 720 -23.46 -5.22 -6.51
N ASP A 721 -23.04 -6.45 -6.82
CA ASP A 721 -23.80 -7.66 -6.46
C ASP A 721 -24.20 -7.61 -4.98
N MET A 722 -25.52 -7.61 -4.75
CA MET A 722 -26.15 -7.57 -3.43
C MET A 722 -25.77 -6.34 -2.58
N GLY A 723 -25.44 -5.21 -3.22
CA GLY A 723 -25.05 -3.98 -2.54
C GLY A 723 -23.75 -4.13 -1.75
N GLY A 724 -22.86 -5.01 -2.22
CA GLY A 724 -21.60 -5.34 -1.55
C GLY A 724 -21.70 -6.38 -0.44
N PHE A 725 -22.88 -6.96 -0.19
CA PHE A 725 -23.02 -8.05 0.78
C PHE A 725 -22.49 -9.39 0.24
N PRO A 726 -21.83 -10.20 1.08
CA PRO A 726 -21.52 -11.57 0.71
C PRO A 726 -22.77 -12.43 0.59
N TYR A 727 -22.87 -13.21 -0.49
CA TYR A 727 -24.03 -14.08 -0.75
C TYR A 727 -24.28 -15.13 0.34
N TRP A 728 -23.22 -15.58 1.02
CA TRP A 728 -23.30 -16.63 2.04
C TRP A 728 -24.09 -16.19 3.27
N LEU A 729 -24.36 -14.88 3.44
CA LEU A 729 -25.31 -14.38 4.41
C LEU A 729 -26.69 -15.03 4.24
N LEU A 730 -27.17 -15.11 3.00
CA LEU A 730 -28.46 -15.73 2.67
C LEU A 730 -28.39 -17.26 2.64
N ARG A 731 -27.20 -17.85 2.42
CA ARG A 731 -26.98 -19.30 2.61
C ARG A 731 -27.19 -19.70 4.06
N ASN A 732 -26.61 -18.92 4.98
CA ASN A 732 -26.64 -19.22 6.40
C ASN A 732 -28.00 -18.92 7.04
N ASN A 733 -28.62 -17.80 6.65
CA ASN A 733 -29.96 -17.47 7.08
C ASN A 733 -30.73 -16.74 5.96
N PRO A 734 -31.54 -17.46 5.16
CA PRO A 734 -32.32 -16.85 4.08
C PRO A 734 -33.46 -15.95 4.58
N ASN A 735 -33.86 -16.09 5.85
CA ASN A 735 -34.92 -15.28 6.47
C ASN A 735 -34.36 -14.07 7.24
N MET A 736 -33.05 -13.84 7.16
CA MET A 736 -32.38 -12.74 7.84
C MET A 736 -32.89 -11.39 7.37
N LYS A 737 -33.15 -10.48 8.32
CA LYS A 737 -33.50 -9.10 8.01
C LYS A 737 -32.22 -8.28 7.87
N LEU A 738 -31.69 -8.23 6.64
CA LEU A 738 -30.51 -7.42 6.31
C LEU A 738 -30.75 -5.94 6.66
N ARG A 739 -29.67 -5.25 7.07
CA ARG A 739 -29.68 -3.81 7.43
C ARG A 739 -30.68 -3.48 8.55
N THR A 740 -30.83 -4.38 9.53
CA THR A 740 -31.67 -4.17 10.73
C THR A 740 -30.95 -4.67 11.99
N SER A 741 -31.58 -4.53 13.15
CA SER A 741 -31.05 -5.03 14.42
C SER A 741 -31.22 -6.55 14.59
N ASP A 742 -31.46 -7.29 13.51
CA ASP A 742 -31.51 -8.75 13.51
C ASP A 742 -30.22 -9.31 14.12
N PRO A 743 -30.29 -10.12 15.21
CA PRO A 743 -29.10 -10.60 15.90
C PRO A 743 -28.15 -11.41 15.01
N THR A 744 -28.68 -12.14 14.03
CA THR A 744 -27.86 -12.95 13.11
C THR A 744 -27.09 -12.05 12.15
N TYR A 745 -27.74 -11.02 11.61
CA TYR A 745 -27.11 -10.03 10.74
C TYR A 745 -26.04 -9.22 11.49
N VAL A 746 -26.41 -8.66 12.65
CA VAL A 746 -25.51 -7.86 13.49
C VAL A 746 -24.27 -8.66 13.90
N GLN A 747 -24.40 -9.96 14.18
CA GLN A 747 -23.26 -10.83 14.49
C GLN A 747 -22.26 -10.91 13.33
N TYR A 748 -22.73 -11.05 12.09
CA TYR A 748 -21.85 -11.08 10.92
C TYR A 748 -21.20 -9.73 10.65
N VAL A 749 -21.95 -8.64 10.75
CA VAL A 749 -21.41 -7.28 10.62
C VAL A 749 -20.34 -7.02 11.68
N LYS A 750 -20.59 -7.42 12.95
CA LYS A 750 -19.63 -7.28 14.04
C LYS A 750 -18.31 -7.99 13.72
N ARG A 751 -18.38 -9.21 13.19
CA ARG A 751 -17.20 -9.99 12.77
C ARG A 751 -16.42 -9.28 11.67
N TRP A 752 -17.12 -8.84 10.63
CA TRP A 752 -16.52 -8.12 9.51
C TRP A 752 -15.85 -6.82 9.97
N PHE A 753 -16.55 -5.98 10.73
CA PHE A 753 -16.02 -4.72 11.22
C PHE A 753 -14.87 -4.90 12.21
N GLY A 754 -14.89 -5.97 13.02
CA GLY A 754 -13.77 -6.34 13.89
C GLY A 754 -12.46 -6.64 13.15
N LEU A 755 -12.52 -6.95 11.85
CA LEU A 755 -11.34 -7.12 10.98
C LEU A 755 -11.02 -5.87 10.16
N LEU A 756 -12.05 -5.17 9.67
CA LEU A 756 -11.91 -3.98 8.85
C LEU A 756 -11.37 -2.78 9.64
N LEU A 757 -11.96 -2.48 10.80
CA LEU A 757 -11.67 -1.25 11.55
C LEU A 757 -10.20 -1.16 12.02
N PRO A 758 -9.57 -2.24 12.55
CA PRO A 758 -8.14 -2.20 12.89
C PRO A 758 -7.22 -1.83 11.72
N LYS A 759 -7.60 -2.13 10.47
CA LYS A 759 -6.84 -1.75 9.27
C LYS A 759 -7.05 -0.28 8.89
N ILE A 760 -8.20 0.29 9.24
CA ILE A 760 -8.54 1.70 8.98
C ILE A 760 -7.90 2.63 10.01
N VAL A 761 -7.79 2.21 11.27
CA VAL A 761 -7.28 3.07 12.36
C VAL A 761 -5.93 3.74 12.03
N PRO A 762 -4.91 3.05 11.49
CA PRO A 762 -3.64 3.68 11.11
C PRO A 762 -3.72 4.62 9.89
N LEU A 763 -4.85 4.63 9.19
CA LEU A 763 -5.10 5.46 8.00
C LEU A 763 -5.87 6.75 8.33
N ILE A 764 -6.39 6.87 9.55
CA ILE A 764 -7.06 8.07 10.04
C ILE A 764 -6.10 9.27 10.01
N TYR A 765 -6.63 10.44 9.66
CA TYR A 765 -5.87 11.67 9.50
C TYR A 765 -5.12 12.09 10.76
N ALA A 766 -5.77 11.98 11.93
CA ALA A 766 -5.14 12.22 13.23
C ALA A 766 -4.01 11.22 13.54
N ASN A 767 -4.10 9.99 13.03
CA ASN A 767 -3.12 8.92 13.23
C ASN A 767 -2.02 8.91 12.14
N GLY A 768 -1.96 9.92 11.29
CA GLY A 768 -0.91 10.05 10.27
C GLY A 768 -1.32 9.64 8.85
N GLY A 769 -2.47 9.04 8.63
CA GLY A 769 -2.97 8.66 7.29
C GLY A 769 -3.79 9.75 6.59
N PRO A 770 -4.46 9.49 5.46
CA PRO A 770 -5.21 10.51 4.73
C PRO A 770 -6.72 10.55 5.06
N VAL A 771 -7.26 9.59 5.83
CA VAL A 771 -8.70 9.42 6.03
C VAL A 771 -9.27 10.48 6.98
N ILE A 772 -10.07 11.40 6.45
CA ILE A 772 -10.64 12.55 7.18
C ILE A 772 -12.07 12.32 7.66
N MET A 773 -12.83 11.47 6.96
CA MET A 773 -14.24 11.20 7.26
C MET A 773 -14.56 9.73 7.00
N ILE A 774 -15.46 9.15 7.80
CA ILE A 774 -15.93 7.77 7.65
C ILE A 774 -17.47 7.75 7.58
N GLN A 775 -18.02 7.23 6.49
CA GLN A 775 -19.47 7.06 6.34
C GLN A 775 -19.93 5.81 7.09
N ILE A 776 -21.01 5.94 7.86
CA ILE A 776 -21.70 4.81 8.49
C ILE A 776 -22.92 4.45 7.64
N GLU A 777 -23.03 3.19 7.23
CA GLU A 777 -24.11 2.74 6.34
C GLU A 777 -24.10 3.51 4.98
N ASN A 778 -25.15 3.38 4.19
CA ASN A 778 -25.34 4.06 2.91
C ASN A 778 -26.83 4.24 2.59
N GLU A 779 -27.30 5.49 2.51
CA GLU A 779 -28.69 5.84 2.17
C GLU A 779 -29.72 5.02 2.95
N TYR A 780 -29.53 4.93 4.27
CA TYR A 780 -30.39 4.09 5.10
C TYR A 780 -31.84 4.57 5.11
N GLY A 781 -32.06 5.88 4.94
CA GLY A 781 -33.38 6.48 4.80
C GLY A 781 -34.17 6.00 3.58
N SER A 782 -33.49 5.48 2.56
CA SER A 782 -34.11 4.85 1.38
C SER A 782 -34.56 3.41 1.65
N TYR A 783 -34.20 2.83 2.79
CA TYR A 783 -34.48 1.44 3.15
C TYR A 783 -35.39 1.29 4.38
N GLY A 784 -35.07 1.94 5.50
CA GLY A 784 -35.77 1.71 6.76
C GLY A 784 -35.44 2.69 7.87
N CYS A 785 -36.01 2.46 9.06
CA CYS A 785 -35.91 3.35 10.23
C CYS A 785 -35.54 2.58 11.52
N ASP A 786 -34.66 1.58 11.43
CA ASP A 786 -34.14 0.87 12.61
C ASP A 786 -33.00 1.64 13.28
N PHE A 787 -33.36 2.56 14.18
CA PHE A 787 -32.38 3.36 14.93
C PHE A 787 -31.53 2.55 15.90
N SER A 788 -31.98 1.36 16.32
CA SER A 788 -31.18 0.47 17.17
C SER A 788 -29.99 -0.08 16.38
N TYR A 789 -30.21 -0.47 15.13
CA TYR A 789 -29.15 -0.90 14.22
C TYR A 789 -28.14 0.21 13.92
N THR A 790 -28.61 1.38 13.49
CA THR A 790 -27.72 2.46 13.06
C THR A 790 -26.95 3.08 14.22
N SER A 791 -27.58 3.22 15.40
CA SER A 791 -26.87 3.63 16.62
C SER A 791 -25.83 2.59 17.05
N TRP A 792 -26.16 1.30 16.95
CA TRP A 792 -25.19 0.23 17.23
C TRP A 792 -23.99 0.28 16.29
N LEU A 793 -24.19 0.52 14.98
CA LEU A 793 -23.09 0.69 14.04
C LEU A 793 -22.18 1.86 14.43
N ARG A 794 -22.76 3.03 14.70
CA ARG A 794 -22.02 4.21 15.19
C ARG A 794 -21.18 3.84 16.40
N ASP A 795 -21.82 3.26 17.42
CA ASP A 795 -21.16 2.96 18.70
C ASP A 795 -20.06 1.91 18.55
N TYR A 796 -20.27 0.92 17.67
CA TYR A 796 -19.26 -0.09 17.40
C TYR A 796 -18.06 0.49 16.64
N VAL A 797 -18.28 1.36 15.65
CA VAL A 797 -17.18 2.04 14.95
C VAL A 797 -16.41 2.98 15.90
N ARG A 798 -17.13 3.73 16.75
CA ARG A 798 -16.53 4.62 17.76
C ARG A 798 -15.59 3.91 18.74
N GLN A 799 -15.85 2.64 19.07
CA GLN A 799 -14.94 1.85 19.92
C GLN A 799 -13.54 1.70 19.33
N TYR A 800 -13.39 1.75 18.00
CA TYR A 800 -12.09 1.62 17.33
C TYR A 800 -11.49 2.97 16.95
N VAL A 801 -12.31 3.89 16.41
CA VAL A 801 -11.80 5.13 15.81
C VAL A 801 -11.79 6.33 16.77
N GLY A 802 -12.37 6.17 17.97
CA GLY A 802 -12.51 7.25 18.94
C GLY A 802 -13.56 8.30 18.54
N ASN A 803 -13.64 9.38 19.33
CA ASN A 803 -14.65 10.44 19.15
C ASN A 803 -14.19 11.56 18.21
N ASP A 804 -12.89 11.65 17.91
CA ASP A 804 -12.32 12.77 17.15
C ASP A 804 -12.51 12.64 15.64
N VAL A 805 -12.73 11.42 15.13
CA VAL A 805 -13.02 11.20 13.71
C VAL A 805 -14.41 11.70 13.35
N VAL A 806 -14.53 12.40 12.23
CA VAL A 806 -15.83 12.80 11.68
C VAL A 806 -16.51 11.57 11.07
N LEU A 807 -17.52 11.05 11.77
CA LEU A 807 -18.45 10.08 11.20
C LEU A 807 -19.58 10.85 10.50
N PHE A 808 -20.03 10.34 9.34
CA PHE A 808 -21.15 10.94 8.60
C PHE A 808 -22.12 9.90 8.03
N THR A 809 -23.32 10.33 7.66
CA THR A 809 -24.27 9.56 6.83
C THR A 809 -24.58 10.33 5.55
N THR A 810 -25.07 9.62 4.53
CA THR A 810 -25.49 10.19 3.24
C THR A 810 -26.85 9.62 2.91
N ASP A 811 -27.78 10.49 2.54
CA ASP A 811 -29.15 10.15 2.16
C ASP A 811 -29.69 11.15 1.12
N GLY A 812 -30.70 10.72 0.36
CA GLY A 812 -31.33 11.53 -0.68
C GLY A 812 -31.81 12.94 -0.28
N ASP A 813 -32.01 13.78 -1.28
CA ASP A 813 -32.32 15.22 -1.21
C ASP A 813 -33.71 15.61 -0.65
N GLY A 814 -34.35 14.73 0.13
CA GLY A 814 -35.71 14.89 0.65
C GLY A 814 -35.81 14.66 2.16
N ASP A 815 -36.70 15.41 2.82
CA ASP A 815 -36.92 15.34 4.28
C ASP A 815 -37.24 13.92 4.77
N TYR A 816 -37.96 13.15 3.95
CA TYR A 816 -38.32 11.76 4.23
C TYR A 816 -37.10 10.85 4.40
N TYR A 817 -36.04 11.02 3.59
CA TYR A 817 -34.85 10.20 3.66
C TYR A 817 -34.07 10.49 4.95
N LEU A 818 -33.77 11.77 5.21
CA LEU A 818 -33.01 12.18 6.40
C LEU A 818 -33.71 11.84 7.72
N LYS A 819 -35.05 11.79 7.74
CA LYS A 819 -35.83 11.40 8.93
C LYS A 819 -35.41 10.04 9.50
N CYS A 820 -35.01 9.10 8.63
CA CYS A 820 -34.60 7.76 9.06
C CYS A 820 -33.13 7.44 8.79
N GLY A 821 -32.49 8.16 7.86
CA GLY A 821 -31.07 8.01 7.55
C GLY A 821 -30.13 8.71 8.52
N LYS A 822 -30.57 9.82 9.15
CA LYS A 822 -29.79 10.51 10.16
C LYS A 822 -29.56 9.63 11.40
N ILE A 823 -28.32 9.62 11.86
CA ILE A 823 -27.90 8.96 13.11
C ILE A 823 -27.43 10.04 14.10
N ASP A 824 -27.97 10.04 15.31
CA ASP A 824 -27.54 10.99 16.35
C ASP A 824 -26.02 10.91 16.61
N GLY A 825 -25.34 12.05 16.68
CA GLY A 825 -23.88 12.11 16.89
C GLY A 825 -23.03 11.74 15.66
N VAL A 826 -23.66 11.58 14.50
CA VAL A 826 -23.04 11.36 13.18
C VAL A 826 -23.53 12.48 12.26
N TYR A 827 -22.64 13.09 11.47
CA TYR A 827 -22.99 14.26 10.66
C TYR A 827 -23.84 13.87 9.45
N ALA A 828 -25.07 14.36 9.32
CA ALA A 828 -25.89 14.04 8.15
C ALA A 828 -25.51 14.89 6.92
N THR A 829 -25.26 14.20 5.82
CA THR A 829 -25.00 14.78 4.51
C THR A 829 -26.08 14.33 3.52
N ILE A 830 -26.15 14.98 2.36
CA ILE A 830 -27.13 14.64 1.32
C ILE A 830 -26.44 14.26 0.01
N ASP A 831 -27.17 13.62 -0.89
CA ASP A 831 -26.79 13.41 -2.29
C ASP A 831 -27.82 14.02 -3.25
N PHE A 832 -27.38 14.39 -4.45
CA PHE A 832 -28.23 14.86 -5.55
C PHE A 832 -27.44 15.14 -6.84
N GLY A 833 -28.12 15.04 -7.98
CA GLY A 833 -27.57 15.35 -9.31
C GLY A 833 -27.87 16.78 -9.80
N VAL A 834 -27.95 16.97 -11.13
CA VAL A 834 -28.09 18.30 -11.77
C VAL A 834 -29.52 18.86 -11.83
N THR A 835 -30.50 18.22 -11.18
CA THR A 835 -31.93 18.41 -11.49
C THR A 835 -32.59 19.58 -10.76
N LYS A 836 -32.01 20.09 -9.66
CA LYS A 836 -32.62 21.13 -8.81
C LYS A 836 -31.58 22.14 -8.32
N ASP A 837 -32.06 23.30 -7.86
CA ASP A 837 -31.24 24.36 -7.29
C ASP A 837 -30.55 23.91 -5.98
N PRO A 838 -29.20 23.84 -5.93
CA PRO A 838 -28.47 23.38 -4.76
C PRO A 838 -28.79 24.14 -3.48
N ALA A 839 -29.09 25.45 -3.58
CA ALA A 839 -29.42 26.25 -2.40
C ALA A 839 -30.66 25.72 -1.68
N LYS A 840 -31.67 25.27 -2.44
CA LYS A 840 -32.90 24.71 -1.87
C LYS A 840 -32.69 23.33 -1.26
N LEU A 841 -31.83 22.51 -1.86
CA LEU A 841 -31.53 21.18 -1.36
C LEU A 841 -30.72 21.23 -0.06
N PHE A 842 -29.74 22.14 0.02
CA PHE A 842 -28.98 22.33 1.25
C PHE A 842 -29.81 22.90 2.41
N LEU A 843 -30.96 23.55 2.16
CA LEU A 843 -31.91 23.89 3.23
C LEU A 843 -32.54 22.63 3.86
N ILE A 844 -32.71 21.55 3.10
CA ILE A 844 -33.20 20.28 3.63
C ILE A 844 -32.14 19.67 4.53
N GLN A 845 -30.87 19.65 4.10
CA GLN A 845 -29.76 19.27 4.99
C GLN A 845 -29.76 20.14 6.26
N ARG A 846 -29.93 21.46 6.14
CA ARG A 846 -29.93 22.40 7.28
C ARG A 846 -31.04 22.13 8.29
N ASN A 847 -32.20 21.62 7.86
CA ASN A 847 -33.30 21.27 8.75
C ASN A 847 -32.94 20.10 9.68
N HIS A 848 -32.05 19.21 9.23
CA HIS A 848 -31.58 18.05 10.01
C HIS A 848 -30.23 18.33 10.69
N GLU A 849 -29.38 19.16 10.09
CA GLU A 849 -28.11 19.62 10.63
C GLU A 849 -28.10 21.15 10.74
N MET A 850 -28.65 21.67 11.85
CA MET A 850 -28.80 23.11 12.09
C MET A 850 -27.48 23.90 11.94
N ARG A 851 -26.34 23.24 12.11
CA ARG A 851 -24.99 23.80 12.03
C ARG A 851 -24.04 22.84 11.31
N GLY A 852 -22.88 23.34 10.88
CA GLY A 852 -21.87 22.59 10.11
C GLY A 852 -21.91 22.84 8.60
N PRO A 853 -20.93 22.35 7.84
CA PRO A 853 -20.76 22.59 6.40
C PRO A 853 -21.83 21.95 5.54
N PHE A 854 -22.23 22.63 4.47
CA PHE A 854 -23.01 21.98 3.42
C PHE A 854 -22.17 20.90 2.73
N VAL A 855 -22.76 19.73 2.53
CA VAL A 855 -22.08 18.59 1.94
C VAL A 855 -23.01 17.87 0.97
N ASN A 856 -22.59 17.78 -0.29
CA ASN A 856 -23.11 16.79 -1.22
C ASN A 856 -22.10 15.63 -1.33
N SER A 857 -22.43 14.46 -0.76
CA SER A 857 -21.55 13.30 -0.70
C SER A 857 -21.60 12.44 -1.97
N GLU A 858 -22.60 12.63 -2.83
CA GLU A 858 -22.69 12.04 -4.16
C GLU A 858 -23.35 13.02 -5.15
N PHE A 859 -22.52 13.82 -5.80
CA PHE A 859 -22.93 14.66 -6.90
C PHE A 859 -22.78 13.91 -8.22
N TYR A 860 -23.90 13.59 -8.87
CA TYR A 860 -23.93 12.72 -10.05
C TYR A 860 -23.62 13.49 -11.35
N PRO A 861 -22.42 13.33 -11.97
CA PRO A 861 -22.08 13.96 -13.23
C PRO A 861 -22.52 13.13 -14.45
N GLY A 862 -23.19 12.01 -14.20
CA GLY A 862 -23.55 10.93 -15.12
C GLY A 862 -24.49 9.95 -14.39
N TRP A 863 -24.72 8.74 -14.90
CA TRP A 863 -25.62 7.77 -14.24
C TRP A 863 -25.29 6.31 -14.59
N LEU A 864 -25.87 5.36 -13.85
CA LEU A 864 -25.75 3.93 -14.10
C LEU A 864 -26.56 3.49 -15.33
N ASP A 865 -26.10 2.42 -15.99
CA ASP A 865 -26.82 1.78 -17.10
C ASP A 865 -27.55 0.50 -16.65
N HIS A 866 -28.53 0.10 -17.47
CA HIS A 866 -29.10 -1.25 -17.45
C HIS A 866 -29.00 -1.87 -18.84
N TRP A 867 -28.85 -3.20 -18.91
CA TRP A 867 -29.06 -3.91 -20.18
C TRP A 867 -30.46 -3.58 -20.72
N THR A 868 -30.60 -3.45 -22.04
CA THR A 868 -31.81 -3.06 -22.80
C THR A 868 -32.16 -1.56 -22.80
N GLU A 869 -31.56 -0.75 -21.93
CA GLU A 869 -31.81 0.70 -21.86
C GLU A 869 -30.70 1.48 -22.59
N PRO A 870 -30.98 2.67 -23.16
CA PRO A 870 -29.93 3.51 -23.73
C PRO A 870 -28.87 3.89 -22.70
N HIS A 871 -27.63 4.09 -23.15
CA HIS A 871 -26.54 4.59 -22.31
C HIS A 871 -26.90 5.94 -21.71
N GLN A 872 -26.79 6.05 -20.39
CA GLN A 872 -27.14 7.24 -19.65
C GLN A 872 -26.03 8.29 -19.76
N THR A 873 -26.41 9.53 -20.08
CA THR A 873 -25.50 10.66 -20.15
C THR A 873 -26.09 11.89 -19.48
N VAL A 874 -25.24 12.74 -18.91
CA VAL A 874 -25.62 14.01 -18.30
C VAL A 874 -24.82 15.14 -18.94
N PRO A 875 -25.49 16.20 -19.47
CA PRO A 875 -24.81 17.29 -20.16
C PRO A 875 -23.75 17.99 -19.30
N THR A 876 -22.54 18.14 -19.82
CA THR A 876 -21.41 18.81 -19.15
C THR A 876 -21.77 20.18 -18.59
N ASP A 877 -22.52 20.99 -19.35
CA ASP A 877 -22.93 22.34 -18.91
C ASP A 877 -23.81 22.32 -17.65
N ALA A 878 -24.72 21.36 -17.54
CA ALA A 878 -25.56 21.20 -16.35
C ALA A 878 -24.72 20.76 -15.13
N VAL A 879 -23.74 19.88 -15.35
CA VAL A 879 -22.81 19.43 -14.30
C VAL A 879 -22.00 20.60 -13.76
N VAL A 880 -21.37 21.39 -14.63
CA VAL A 880 -20.51 22.50 -14.19
C VAL A 880 -21.29 23.67 -13.59
N ASP A 881 -22.50 23.97 -14.10
CA ASP A 881 -23.39 24.99 -13.50
C ASP A 881 -23.81 24.61 -12.08
N THR A 882 -24.20 23.34 -11.88
CA THR A 882 -24.60 22.83 -10.56
C THR A 882 -23.41 22.80 -9.60
N LEU A 883 -22.25 22.33 -10.06
CA LEU A 883 -21.01 22.32 -9.28
C LEU A 883 -20.59 23.73 -8.85
N GLU A 884 -20.62 24.70 -9.77
CA GLU A 884 -20.26 26.09 -9.47
C GLU A 884 -21.20 26.70 -8.42
N LYS A 885 -22.51 26.43 -8.49
CA LYS A 885 -23.48 26.85 -7.48
C LYS A 885 -23.19 26.24 -6.10
N MET A 886 -22.83 24.96 -6.03
CA MET A 886 -22.44 24.32 -4.76
C MET A 886 -21.18 24.95 -4.16
N LEU A 887 -20.14 25.16 -4.98
CA LEU A 887 -18.89 25.75 -4.51
C LEU A 887 -19.05 27.21 -4.09
N ALA A 888 -19.94 27.97 -4.75
CA ALA A 888 -20.32 29.33 -4.37
C ALA A 888 -21.02 29.40 -3.00
N LEU A 889 -21.76 28.35 -2.62
CA LEU A 889 -22.37 28.19 -1.30
C LEU A 889 -21.39 27.67 -0.24
N ASN A 890 -20.11 27.56 -0.58
CA ASN A 890 -19.08 27.01 0.28
C ASN A 890 -19.28 25.52 0.65
N ALA A 891 -20.09 24.79 -0.13
CA ALA A 891 -20.36 23.39 0.11
C ALA A 891 -19.14 22.53 -0.26
N SER A 892 -18.83 21.53 0.57
CA SER A 892 -17.97 20.44 0.15
C SER A 892 -18.75 19.50 -0.76
N VAL A 893 -18.07 18.93 -1.75
CA VAL A 893 -18.72 18.10 -2.77
C VAL A 893 -17.85 16.89 -3.08
N ASN A 894 -18.49 15.74 -3.27
CA ASN A 894 -17.89 14.56 -3.87
C ASN A 894 -18.59 14.23 -5.19
N ILE A 895 -17.83 14.15 -6.28
CA ILE A 895 -18.33 13.85 -7.62
C ILE A 895 -18.44 12.33 -7.77
N TYR A 896 -19.66 11.78 -7.81
CA TYR A 896 -19.94 10.34 -7.89
C TYR A 896 -20.49 9.97 -9.29
N LEU A 897 -19.78 9.27 -10.16
CA LEU A 897 -18.36 8.92 -10.10
C LEU A 897 -17.47 9.93 -10.81
N PHE A 898 -16.22 10.02 -10.36
CA PHE A 898 -15.17 10.75 -11.08
C PHE A 898 -14.46 9.83 -12.10
N GLU A 899 -14.19 8.59 -11.71
CA GLU A 899 -13.89 7.46 -12.60
C GLU A 899 -14.69 6.27 -12.14
N GLY A 900 -15.41 5.62 -13.06
CA GLY A 900 -16.20 4.45 -12.70
C GLY A 900 -15.56 3.10 -12.92
N GLY A 901 -14.76 2.94 -13.97
CA GLY A 901 -14.07 1.68 -14.26
C GLY A 901 -15.03 0.56 -14.66
N THR A 902 -14.72 -0.67 -14.26
CA THR A 902 -15.41 -1.88 -14.75
C THR A 902 -15.86 -2.77 -13.60
N SER A 903 -17.09 -3.30 -13.69
CA SER A 903 -17.56 -4.36 -12.80
C SER A 903 -17.12 -5.73 -13.34
N PHE A 904 -15.82 -6.03 -13.27
CA PHE A 904 -15.23 -7.26 -13.79
C PHE A 904 -15.91 -8.54 -13.26
N GLY A 905 -15.88 -9.60 -14.07
CA GLY A 905 -16.48 -10.89 -13.73
C GLY A 905 -17.98 -10.81 -13.49
N PHE A 906 -18.46 -11.42 -12.40
CA PHE A 906 -19.88 -11.46 -12.04
C PHE A 906 -20.21 -10.52 -10.88
N THR A 907 -19.63 -9.34 -10.88
CA THR A 907 -19.69 -8.43 -9.73
C THR A 907 -20.65 -7.26 -9.89
N SER A 908 -21.24 -7.08 -11.08
CA SER A 908 -22.32 -6.12 -11.33
C SER A 908 -23.57 -6.47 -10.53
N GLY A 909 -24.25 -5.45 -10.01
CA GLY A 909 -25.54 -5.56 -9.34
C GLY A 909 -26.73 -5.58 -10.29
N ALA A 910 -27.89 -5.32 -9.71
CA ALA A 910 -29.13 -5.09 -10.44
C ALA A 910 -30.06 -4.18 -9.63
N ASN A 911 -30.95 -3.47 -10.30
CA ASN A 911 -32.01 -2.70 -9.67
C ASN A 911 -33.36 -3.40 -9.80
N LEU A 912 -34.34 -2.95 -9.02
CA LEU A 912 -35.72 -3.41 -9.08
C LEU A 912 -36.64 -2.24 -9.39
N GLY A 913 -36.95 -2.07 -10.68
CA GLY A 913 -38.00 -1.18 -11.15
C GLY A 913 -39.35 -1.90 -11.24
N SER A 914 -40.10 -1.67 -12.32
CA SER A 914 -41.31 -2.45 -12.61
C SER A 914 -41.00 -3.93 -12.91
N THR A 915 -39.76 -4.21 -13.28
CA THR A 915 -39.13 -5.50 -13.59
C THR A 915 -37.72 -5.52 -13.01
N TYR A 916 -37.08 -6.69 -13.03
CA TYR A 916 -35.66 -6.83 -12.67
C TYR A 916 -34.76 -6.21 -13.76
N GLN A 917 -33.80 -5.37 -13.36
CA GLN A 917 -32.94 -4.59 -14.26
C GLN A 917 -31.45 -4.85 -13.93
N PRO A 918 -30.76 -5.79 -14.61
CA PRO A 918 -29.34 -6.06 -14.39
C PRO A 918 -28.46 -4.96 -14.99
N ASN A 919 -27.46 -4.52 -14.24
CA ASN A 919 -26.47 -3.56 -14.73
C ASN A 919 -25.48 -4.22 -15.72
N PRO A 920 -24.93 -3.47 -16.70
CA PRO A 920 -23.89 -3.96 -17.59
C PRO A 920 -22.54 -4.10 -16.89
N THR A 921 -21.55 -4.60 -17.63
CA THR A 921 -20.19 -4.82 -17.11
C THR A 921 -19.42 -3.51 -17.02
N SER A 922 -19.56 -2.66 -18.04
CA SER A 922 -19.02 -1.29 -18.00
C SER A 922 -19.68 -0.52 -16.85
N TYR A 923 -18.86 0.22 -16.12
CA TYR A 923 -19.33 1.22 -15.17
C TYR A 923 -18.75 2.59 -15.55
N ASP A 924 -18.67 2.89 -16.85
CA ASP A 924 -18.18 4.16 -17.38
C ASP A 924 -18.89 5.37 -16.76
N TYR A 925 -20.21 5.23 -16.56
CA TYR A 925 -21.07 6.18 -15.86
C TYR A 925 -21.22 7.54 -16.57
N ASP A 926 -20.67 7.75 -17.77
CA ASP A 926 -20.46 9.09 -18.36
C ASP A 926 -19.66 9.98 -17.40
N ALA A 927 -18.70 9.37 -16.70
CA ALA A 927 -17.87 10.04 -15.71
C ALA A 927 -16.83 10.98 -16.35
N PRO A 928 -16.27 11.94 -15.58
CA PRO A 928 -15.17 12.78 -16.03
C PRO A 928 -13.97 11.99 -16.59
N LEU A 929 -13.63 10.86 -15.97
CA LEU A 929 -12.73 9.87 -16.54
C LEU A 929 -13.55 8.67 -17.03
N THR A 930 -13.32 8.25 -18.28
CA THR A 930 -14.00 7.09 -18.90
C THR A 930 -13.71 5.78 -18.14
N GLU A 931 -14.35 4.68 -18.51
CA GLU A 931 -14.02 3.31 -18.04
C GLU A 931 -12.51 2.98 -18.11
N ALA A 932 -11.82 3.41 -19.16
CA ALA A 932 -10.37 3.20 -19.32
C ALA A 932 -9.49 4.27 -18.64
N GLY A 933 -10.07 5.24 -17.93
CA GLY A 933 -9.37 6.33 -17.25
C GLY A 933 -8.95 7.50 -18.14
N ASP A 934 -9.53 7.68 -19.33
CA ASP A 934 -9.20 8.78 -20.24
C ASP A 934 -9.94 10.08 -19.83
N PRO A 935 -9.27 11.25 -19.86
CA PRO A 935 -9.92 12.52 -19.53
C PRO A 935 -10.89 12.97 -20.63
N THR A 936 -12.14 13.23 -20.26
CA THR A 936 -13.18 13.71 -21.16
C THR A 936 -13.25 15.25 -21.22
N GLU A 937 -14.08 15.80 -22.11
CA GLU A 937 -14.40 17.24 -22.08
C GLU A 937 -14.98 17.68 -20.72
N LYS A 938 -15.77 16.80 -20.09
CA LYS A 938 -16.35 17.00 -18.76
C LYS A 938 -15.28 17.13 -17.67
N TYR A 939 -14.20 16.34 -17.74
CA TYR A 939 -13.04 16.47 -16.85
C TYR A 939 -12.43 17.88 -16.91
N PHE A 940 -12.15 18.39 -18.11
CA PHE A 940 -11.53 19.71 -18.26
C PHE A 940 -12.46 20.84 -17.84
N ALA A 941 -13.77 20.70 -18.09
CA ALA A 941 -14.78 21.66 -17.66
C ALA A 941 -14.91 21.72 -16.13
N ILE A 942 -14.97 20.57 -15.46
CA ILE A 942 -14.95 20.48 -13.99
C ILE A 942 -13.68 21.09 -13.42
N ARG A 943 -12.50 20.74 -13.95
CA ARG A 943 -11.21 21.32 -13.53
C ARG A 943 -11.22 22.84 -13.59
N LYS A 944 -11.78 23.42 -14.67
CA LYS A 944 -11.89 24.87 -14.84
C LYS A 944 -12.75 25.51 -13.74
N VAL A 945 -13.88 24.89 -13.36
CA VAL A 945 -14.71 25.37 -12.25
C VAL A 945 -13.99 25.24 -10.92
N VAL A 946 -13.39 24.09 -10.63
CA VAL A 946 -12.65 23.87 -9.37
C VAL A 946 -11.52 24.89 -9.21
N GLY A 947 -10.79 25.20 -10.29
CA GLY A 947 -9.72 26.19 -10.31
C GLY A 947 -10.14 27.63 -10.01
N LYS A 948 -11.44 27.97 -10.09
CA LYS A 948 -11.97 29.27 -9.64
C LYS A 948 -11.98 29.39 -8.10
N TYR A 949 -12.07 28.26 -7.40
CA TYR A 949 -12.36 28.20 -5.97
C TYR A 949 -11.24 27.58 -5.14
N LEU A 950 -10.37 26.77 -5.74
CA LEU A 950 -9.24 26.08 -5.09
C LEU A 950 -7.97 26.23 -5.93
N PRO A 951 -6.79 26.29 -5.29
CA PRO A 951 -5.52 26.27 -6.02
C PRO A 951 -5.35 24.93 -6.73
N LEU A 952 -5.13 24.98 -8.04
CA LEU A 952 -4.81 23.80 -8.83
C LEU A 952 -3.36 23.35 -8.57
N PRO A 953 -3.09 22.05 -8.47
CA PRO A 953 -1.72 21.56 -8.30
C PRO A 953 -0.88 21.79 -9.57
N HIS A 954 0.43 21.96 -9.39
CA HIS A 954 1.40 22.03 -10.48
C HIS A 954 1.70 20.63 -11.03
N LEU A 955 0.69 20.01 -11.63
CA LEU A 955 0.78 18.71 -12.31
C LEU A 955 0.49 18.88 -13.81
N PRO A 956 1.12 18.08 -14.68
CA PRO A 956 0.79 18.09 -16.10
C PRO A 956 -0.67 17.70 -16.31
N LEU A 957 -1.28 18.27 -17.34
CA LEU A 957 -2.62 17.84 -17.76
C LEU A 957 -2.52 16.44 -18.36
N PRO A 958 -3.42 15.53 -17.98
CA PRO A 958 -3.39 14.19 -18.54
C PRO A 958 -3.90 14.18 -19.98
N ASN A 959 -3.36 13.26 -20.78
CA ASN A 959 -3.87 12.90 -22.10
C ASN A 959 -4.53 11.51 -22.02
N PRO A 960 -5.43 11.18 -22.96
CA PRO A 960 -5.90 9.82 -23.15
C PRO A 960 -4.73 8.86 -23.39
N SER A 961 -4.75 7.70 -22.73
CA SER A 961 -3.71 6.68 -22.92
C SER A 961 -3.88 6.00 -24.27
N PRO A 962 -2.79 5.66 -24.99
CA PRO A 962 -2.88 4.93 -26.24
C PRO A 962 -3.62 3.61 -26.05
N LYS A 963 -4.38 3.19 -27.07
CA LYS A 963 -5.15 1.95 -27.10
C LYS A 963 -4.72 1.10 -28.30
N LEU A 964 -4.64 -0.21 -28.12
CA LEU A 964 -4.27 -1.14 -29.17
C LEU A 964 -5.49 -1.57 -29.99
N ARG A 965 -5.34 -1.64 -31.32
CA ARG A 965 -6.30 -2.24 -32.25
C ARG A 965 -5.65 -3.40 -32.99
N PHE A 966 -6.26 -4.58 -32.95
CA PHE A 966 -5.78 -5.77 -33.65
C PHE A 966 -6.88 -6.83 -33.81
N GLY A 967 -6.54 -7.91 -34.52
CA GLY A 967 -7.47 -8.97 -34.89
C GLY A 967 -7.88 -8.90 -36.36
N PRO A 968 -8.81 -9.75 -36.82
CA PRO A 968 -9.64 -10.68 -36.03
C PRO A 968 -8.85 -11.79 -35.34
N VAL A 969 -9.33 -12.22 -34.18
CA VAL A 969 -8.90 -13.44 -33.51
C VAL A 969 -9.96 -14.52 -33.73
N TYR A 970 -9.52 -15.68 -34.24
CA TYR A 970 -10.42 -16.77 -34.63
C TYR A 970 -10.57 -17.79 -33.51
N PHE A 971 -11.79 -18.30 -33.34
CA PHE A 971 -12.13 -19.23 -32.28
C PHE A 971 -12.28 -20.66 -32.79
N LYS A 972 -11.89 -21.60 -31.93
CA LYS A 972 -12.24 -23.01 -32.03
C LYS A 972 -13.32 -23.32 -30.99
N LYS A 973 -14.41 -23.95 -31.42
CA LYS A 973 -15.40 -24.53 -30.51
C LYS A 973 -14.77 -25.69 -29.72
N LEU A 974 -14.85 -25.65 -28.40
CA LEU A 974 -14.36 -26.72 -27.53
C LEU A 974 -15.45 -27.78 -27.31
N GLY A 975 -16.67 -27.37 -27.04
CA GLY A 975 -17.82 -28.24 -26.75
C GLY A 975 -19.08 -27.46 -26.35
N ASN A 976 -20.18 -28.19 -26.15
CA ASN A 976 -21.44 -27.64 -25.65
C ASN A 976 -21.70 -28.00 -24.17
N LEU A 977 -22.69 -27.34 -23.55
CA LEU A 977 -23.09 -27.52 -22.16
C LEU A 977 -23.17 -29.00 -21.74
N PHE A 978 -23.88 -29.83 -22.51
CA PHE A 978 -24.13 -31.23 -22.14
C PHE A 978 -22.88 -32.10 -22.19
N GLN A 979 -21.92 -31.77 -23.05
CA GLN A 979 -20.60 -32.41 -23.07
C GLN A 979 -19.72 -31.98 -21.88
N MET A 980 -19.86 -30.72 -21.46
CA MET A 980 -19.03 -30.14 -20.40
C MET A 980 -19.43 -30.63 -19.01
N ILE A 981 -20.72 -30.85 -18.77
CA ILE A 981 -21.24 -31.24 -17.45
C ILE A 981 -20.95 -32.70 -17.07
N GLU A 982 -20.57 -33.58 -18.02
CA GLU A 982 -20.31 -35.01 -17.73
C GLU A 982 -19.23 -35.23 -16.67
N LYS A 983 -18.33 -34.26 -16.49
CA LYS A 983 -17.21 -34.31 -15.53
C LYS A 983 -17.49 -33.57 -14.22
N LEU A 984 -18.64 -32.92 -14.08
CA LEU A 984 -18.93 -32.03 -12.95
C LEU A 984 -19.71 -32.74 -11.84
N GLU A 985 -19.46 -32.33 -10.60
CA GLU A 985 -20.17 -32.85 -9.44
C GLU A 985 -21.66 -32.49 -9.47
N THR A 986 -22.48 -33.43 -9.02
CA THR A 986 -23.94 -33.32 -9.02
C THR A 986 -24.47 -33.35 -7.59
N VAL A 987 -25.33 -32.39 -7.25
CA VAL A 987 -26.07 -32.36 -5.99
C VAL A 987 -27.49 -32.85 -6.23
N SER A 988 -27.98 -33.79 -5.41
CA SER A 988 -29.34 -34.33 -5.53
C SER A 988 -30.25 -33.80 -4.42
N SER A 989 -31.50 -33.50 -4.74
CA SER A 989 -32.49 -33.00 -3.79
C SER A 989 -33.93 -33.26 -4.26
N PHE A 990 -34.91 -33.20 -3.36
CA PHE A 990 -36.30 -33.48 -3.72
C PHE A 990 -36.97 -32.33 -4.49
N TYR A 991 -36.63 -31.10 -4.15
CA TYR A 991 -37.01 -29.86 -4.85
C TYR A 991 -35.75 -29.12 -5.31
N PRO A 992 -35.84 -28.21 -6.30
CA PRO A 992 -34.71 -27.37 -6.68
C PRO A 992 -34.14 -26.59 -5.50
N LEU A 993 -32.81 -26.55 -5.37
CA LEU A 993 -32.11 -25.73 -4.40
C LEU A 993 -31.73 -24.38 -5.01
N THR A 994 -31.75 -23.31 -4.20
CA THR A 994 -31.29 -21.99 -4.65
C THR A 994 -29.76 -21.99 -4.83
N PHE A 995 -29.24 -20.95 -5.50
CA PHE A 995 -27.80 -20.75 -5.66
C PHE A 995 -27.09 -20.70 -4.31
N GLU A 996 -27.66 -19.99 -3.34
CA GLU A 996 -27.13 -19.88 -1.99
C GLU A 996 -27.04 -21.26 -1.30
N ALA A 997 -28.11 -22.06 -1.38
CA ALA A 997 -28.15 -23.41 -0.82
C ALA A 997 -27.15 -24.36 -1.49
N LEU A 998 -26.81 -24.11 -2.76
CA LEU A 998 -25.79 -24.84 -3.51
C LEU A 998 -24.37 -24.29 -3.32
N SER A 999 -24.18 -23.27 -2.48
CA SER A 999 -22.90 -22.55 -2.34
C SER A 999 -22.38 -21.98 -3.66
N ALA A 1000 -23.30 -21.53 -4.52
CA ALA A 1000 -23.02 -20.88 -5.78
C ALA A 1000 -23.11 -19.36 -5.60
N ARG A 1001 -21.96 -18.68 -5.42
CA ARG A 1001 -21.90 -17.21 -5.35
C ARG A 1001 -22.51 -16.56 -6.61
N ASN A 1002 -22.07 -17.01 -7.77
CA ASN A 1002 -22.37 -16.42 -9.08
C ASN A 1002 -22.26 -17.48 -10.18
N GLY A 1003 -22.41 -17.06 -11.44
CA GLY A 1003 -22.34 -17.94 -12.62
C GLY A 1003 -23.68 -18.61 -12.91
N PHE A 1004 -23.66 -19.94 -13.06
CA PHE A 1004 -24.77 -20.70 -13.60
C PHE A 1004 -25.06 -21.97 -12.78
N VAL A 1005 -26.31 -22.43 -12.82
CA VAL A 1005 -26.72 -23.73 -12.27
C VAL A 1005 -27.60 -24.46 -13.28
N LEU A 1006 -27.27 -25.72 -13.56
CA LEU A 1006 -28.13 -26.62 -14.34
C LEU A 1006 -28.99 -27.46 -13.40
N TYR A 1007 -30.31 -27.37 -13.56
CA TYR A 1007 -31.29 -28.18 -12.82
C TYR A 1007 -31.87 -29.25 -13.73
N THR A 1008 -31.72 -30.53 -13.36
CA THR A 1008 -32.16 -31.69 -14.14
C THR A 1008 -33.21 -32.50 -13.37
N THR A 1009 -34.27 -32.93 -14.04
CA THR A 1009 -35.21 -33.93 -13.51
C THR A 1009 -35.76 -34.83 -14.62
N THR A 1010 -36.48 -35.90 -14.26
CA THR A 1010 -37.21 -36.77 -15.20
C THR A 1010 -38.71 -36.59 -15.03
N ILE A 1011 -39.43 -36.37 -16.13
CA ILE A 1011 -40.88 -36.19 -16.15
C ILE A 1011 -41.54 -37.56 -16.00
N ASN A 1012 -42.00 -37.90 -14.78
CA ASN A 1012 -42.61 -39.19 -14.45
C ASN A 1012 -44.16 -39.17 -14.49
N VAL A 1013 -44.74 -38.26 -15.27
CA VAL A 1013 -46.18 -38.16 -15.50
C VAL A 1013 -46.49 -38.13 -16.98
N LYS A 1014 -47.73 -38.44 -17.37
CA LYS A 1014 -48.19 -38.24 -18.75
C LYS A 1014 -48.61 -36.77 -18.92
N PRO A 1015 -47.82 -35.92 -19.60
CA PRO A 1015 -48.15 -34.50 -19.73
C PRO A 1015 -49.24 -34.27 -20.79
N SER A 1016 -49.86 -33.08 -20.77
CA SER A 1016 -50.64 -32.57 -21.91
C SER A 1016 -49.72 -32.25 -23.09
N ASP A 1017 -50.27 -32.10 -24.29
CA ASP A 1017 -49.51 -31.74 -25.50
C ASP A 1017 -50.09 -30.45 -26.14
N PRO A 1018 -49.44 -29.28 -26.00
CA PRO A 1018 -48.21 -29.05 -25.23
C PRO A 1018 -48.42 -29.08 -23.70
N ALA A 1019 -47.33 -29.31 -22.97
CA ALA A 1019 -47.28 -29.27 -21.52
C ALA A 1019 -46.90 -27.86 -21.05
N VAL A 1020 -47.47 -27.37 -19.95
CA VAL A 1020 -47.18 -26.02 -19.46
C VAL A 1020 -46.23 -26.08 -18.28
N LEU A 1021 -44.96 -25.73 -18.50
CA LEU A 1021 -43.95 -25.59 -17.45
C LEU A 1021 -44.16 -24.24 -16.75
N HIS A 1022 -44.20 -24.24 -15.42
CA HIS A 1022 -44.37 -23.03 -14.63
C HIS A 1022 -43.43 -22.99 -13.42
N ILE A 1023 -42.76 -21.84 -13.26
CA ILE A 1023 -41.81 -21.52 -12.19
C ILE A 1023 -42.14 -20.11 -11.68
N SER A 1024 -42.91 -20.02 -10.60
CA SER A 1024 -43.42 -18.73 -10.12
C SER A 1024 -42.33 -17.78 -9.61
N GLU A 1025 -41.21 -18.31 -9.09
CA GLU A 1025 -40.06 -17.53 -8.63
C GLU A 1025 -38.76 -18.06 -9.26
N LEU A 1026 -38.46 -17.55 -10.45
CA LEU A 1026 -37.22 -17.79 -11.19
C LEU A 1026 -36.34 -16.54 -11.15
N ASN A 1027 -35.11 -16.67 -10.65
CA ASN A 1027 -34.13 -15.58 -10.54
C ASN A 1027 -32.78 -15.99 -11.18
N ASP A 1028 -32.40 -15.58 -12.40
CA ASP A 1028 -33.03 -14.51 -13.18
C ASP A 1028 -33.43 -14.96 -14.58
N ARG A 1029 -32.61 -15.78 -15.24
CA ARG A 1029 -32.87 -16.20 -16.62
C ARG A 1029 -32.56 -17.67 -16.82
N ALA A 1030 -33.47 -18.40 -17.45
CA ALA A 1030 -33.35 -19.84 -17.66
C ALA A 1030 -33.53 -20.24 -19.13
N LEU A 1031 -32.63 -21.09 -19.62
CA LEU A 1031 -32.79 -21.82 -20.87
C LEU A 1031 -33.35 -23.20 -20.56
N VAL A 1032 -34.47 -23.57 -21.20
CA VAL A 1032 -35.18 -24.82 -20.92
C VAL A 1032 -34.95 -25.82 -22.05
N PHE A 1033 -34.59 -27.05 -21.71
CA PHE A 1033 -34.38 -28.14 -22.65
C PHE A 1033 -35.17 -29.38 -22.25
N VAL A 1034 -35.73 -30.09 -23.23
CA VAL A 1034 -36.36 -31.41 -23.05
C VAL A 1034 -35.68 -32.39 -23.97
N ASP A 1035 -35.18 -33.50 -23.40
CA ASP A 1035 -34.42 -34.52 -24.12
C ASP A 1035 -33.28 -33.89 -24.98
N TYR A 1036 -32.57 -32.91 -24.40
CA TYR A 1036 -31.48 -32.12 -25.00
C TYR A 1036 -31.90 -31.09 -26.07
N GLU A 1037 -33.19 -30.95 -26.35
CA GLU A 1037 -33.71 -29.98 -27.32
C GLU A 1037 -34.23 -28.71 -26.65
N TYR A 1038 -33.78 -27.55 -27.12
CA TYR A 1038 -34.18 -26.24 -26.62
C TYR A 1038 -35.67 -25.99 -26.82
N GLN A 1039 -36.37 -25.61 -25.74
CA GLN A 1039 -37.82 -25.33 -25.74
C GLN A 1039 -38.14 -23.84 -25.66
N GLY A 1040 -37.24 -23.04 -25.07
CA GLY A 1040 -37.47 -21.61 -24.88
C GLY A 1040 -36.71 -21.03 -23.70
N THR A 1041 -36.88 -19.72 -23.50
CA THR A 1041 -36.26 -18.96 -22.42
C THR A 1041 -37.32 -18.41 -21.47
N MET A 1042 -37.03 -18.50 -20.18
CA MET A 1042 -37.81 -17.87 -19.11
C MET A 1042 -36.95 -16.77 -18.47
N SER A 1043 -37.53 -15.63 -18.12
CA SER A 1043 -36.78 -14.48 -17.61
C SER A 1043 -37.60 -13.64 -16.63
N SER A 1044 -36.98 -13.27 -15.52
CA SER A 1044 -37.53 -12.33 -14.54
C SER A 1044 -37.62 -10.89 -15.09
N MET A 1045 -36.68 -10.50 -15.97
CA MET A 1045 -36.68 -9.22 -16.68
C MET A 1045 -37.91 -9.09 -17.59
N GLU A 1046 -38.19 -10.14 -18.39
CA GLU A 1046 -39.31 -10.18 -19.34
C GLU A 1046 -40.64 -10.64 -18.71
N LYS A 1047 -40.64 -10.98 -17.42
CA LYS A 1047 -41.78 -11.58 -16.67
C LYS A 1047 -42.32 -12.88 -17.29
N VAL A 1048 -41.45 -13.67 -17.92
CA VAL A 1048 -41.80 -14.96 -18.52
C VAL A 1048 -41.54 -16.08 -17.51
N PHE A 1049 -42.59 -16.46 -16.77
CA PHE A 1049 -42.57 -17.50 -15.72
C PHE A 1049 -43.32 -18.79 -16.11
N THR A 1050 -43.81 -18.85 -17.35
CA THR A 1050 -44.54 -19.99 -17.89
C THR A 1050 -44.07 -20.24 -19.32
N LEU A 1051 -43.83 -21.51 -19.68
CA LEU A 1051 -43.34 -21.91 -21.00
C LEU A 1051 -44.07 -23.19 -21.47
N PRO A 1052 -44.71 -23.19 -22.66
CA PRO A 1052 -45.18 -24.43 -23.26
C PRO A 1052 -43.98 -25.27 -23.72
N ILE A 1053 -43.94 -26.54 -23.34
CA ILE A 1053 -42.89 -27.51 -23.70
C ILE A 1053 -43.50 -28.77 -24.31
N ILE A 1054 -42.75 -29.43 -25.18
CA ILE A 1054 -43.13 -30.73 -25.76
C ILE A 1054 -42.37 -31.82 -24.99
N ALA A 1055 -43.10 -32.66 -24.24
CA ALA A 1055 -42.51 -33.70 -23.41
C ALA A 1055 -43.37 -34.97 -23.38
N LYS A 1056 -42.77 -36.11 -23.02
CA LYS A 1056 -43.47 -37.38 -22.78
C LYS A 1056 -43.11 -37.93 -21.40
N ASN A 1057 -43.86 -38.92 -20.94
CA ASN A 1057 -43.47 -39.67 -19.74
C ASN A 1057 -42.09 -40.31 -19.95
N GLY A 1058 -41.18 -40.09 -19.02
CA GLY A 1058 -39.77 -40.49 -19.08
C GLY A 1058 -38.82 -39.47 -19.74
N SER A 1059 -39.32 -38.33 -20.25
CA SER A 1059 -38.45 -37.28 -20.80
C SER A 1059 -37.57 -36.65 -19.72
N ARG A 1060 -36.33 -36.31 -20.10
CA ARG A 1060 -35.41 -35.52 -19.29
C ARG A 1060 -35.72 -34.03 -19.47
N LEU A 1061 -35.85 -33.30 -18.37
CA LEU A 1061 -36.00 -31.85 -18.33
C LEU A 1061 -34.74 -31.22 -17.73
N ASP A 1062 -34.10 -30.33 -18.48
CA ASP A 1062 -32.95 -29.55 -18.04
C ASP A 1062 -33.32 -28.05 -18.06
N ILE A 1063 -33.03 -27.35 -16.97
CA ILE A 1063 -33.26 -25.91 -16.81
C ILE A 1063 -31.93 -25.27 -16.42
N PHE A 1064 -31.31 -24.56 -17.37
CA PHE A 1064 -30.02 -23.92 -17.18
C PHE A 1064 -30.21 -22.45 -16.79
N VAL A 1065 -29.89 -22.11 -15.55
CA VAL A 1065 -30.21 -20.81 -14.94
C VAL A 1065 -28.94 -19.96 -14.77
N GLU A 1066 -29.01 -18.70 -15.18
CA GLU A 1066 -28.00 -17.67 -14.94
C GLU A 1066 -28.43 -16.78 -13.78
N ASN A 1067 -27.51 -16.54 -12.84
CA ASN A 1067 -27.58 -15.39 -11.92
C ASN A 1067 -27.02 -14.17 -12.65
N GLN A 1068 -27.87 -13.18 -12.96
CA GLN A 1068 -27.50 -11.96 -13.69
C GLN A 1068 -27.00 -10.82 -12.78
N GLY A 1069 -26.94 -11.02 -11.47
CA GLY A 1069 -26.56 -10.02 -10.47
C GLY A 1069 -27.63 -9.86 -9.38
N ARG A 1070 -27.28 -9.94 -8.10
CA ARG A 1070 -28.24 -9.71 -7.00
C ARG A 1070 -28.64 -8.25 -6.96
N ILE A 1071 -29.91 -8.02 -6.60
CA ILE A 1071 -30.45 -6.68 -6.45
C ILE A 1071 -29.59 -5.93 -5.43
N CYS A 1072 -29.11 -4.74 -5.82
CA CYS A 1072 -28.21 -3.94 -5.01
C CYS A 1072 -28.93 -2.87 -4.20
N ALA A 1073 -30.15 -2.47 -4.58
CA ALA A 1073 -30.90 -1.37 -3.98
C ALA A 1073 -32.30 -1.79 -3.46
N GLY A 1074 -32.78 -1.09 -2.42
CA GLY A 1074 -34.17 -1.20 -1.93
C GLY A 1074 -34.52 -2.53 -1.25
N ASN A 1075 -35.82 -2.87 -1.23
CA ASN A 1075 -36.34 -4.01 -0.47
C ASN A 1075 -36.09 -5.39 -1.12
N GLY A 1076 -35.44 -5.45 -2.30
CA GLY A 1076 -35.19 -6.69 -3.04
C GLY A 1076 -33.87 -7.38 -2.72
N ILE A 1077 -33.03 -6.80 -1.86
CA ILE A 1077 -31.64 -7.23 -1.62
C ILE A 1077 -31.50 -8.64 -1.01
N ASN A 1078 -32.56 -9.18 -0.41
CA ASN A 1078 -32.57 -10.52 0.19
C ASN A 1078 -33.12 -11.61 -0.76
N LYS A 1079 -33.40 -11.30 -2.03
CA LYS A 1079 -33.90 -12.29 -2.99
C LYS A 1079 -32.81 -13.31 -3.35
N LEU A 1080 -33.12 -14.59 -3.09
CA LEU A 1080 -32.31 -15.75 -3.47
C LEU A 1080 -32.24 -15.91 -4.99
N LYS A 1081 -31.17 -16.53 -5.49
CA LYS A 1081 -30.95 -16.78 -6.92
C LYS A 1081 -31.24 -18.24 -7.29
N GLY A 1082 -31.48 -18.50 -8.57
CA GLY A 1082 -31.87 -19.80 -9.12
C GLY A 1082 -33.37 -20.02 -9.19
N ILE A 1083 -33.77 -21.28 -9.03
CA ILE A 1083 -35.17 -21.68 -8.89
C ILE A 1083 -35.52 -21.65 -7.40
N VAL A 1084 -36.33 -20.67 -6.99
CA VAL A 1084 -36.71 -20.44 -5.58
C VAL A 1084 -38.06 -21.11 -5.26
N SER A 1085 -38.95 -21.18 -6.25
CA SER A 1085 -40.25 -21.85 -6.11
C SER A 1085 -40.22 -23.33 -6.48
N LYS A 1086 -41.33 -24.02 -6.21
CA LYS A 1086 -41.62 -25.32 -6.84
C LYS A 1086 -41.71 -25.16 -8.35
N VAL A 1087 -41.31 -26.19 -9.09
CA VAL A 1087 -41.46 -26.30 -10.55
C VAL A 1087 -42.65 -27.19 -10.84
N THR A 1088 -43.56 -26.73 -11.69
CA THR A 1088 -44.79 -27.45 -12.02
C THR A 1088 -44.92 -27.67 -13.52
N LEU A 1089 -45.52 -28.80 -13.90
CA LEU A 1089 -45.91 -29.13 -15.26
C LEU A 1089 -47.44 -29.32 -15.26
N GLY A 1090 -48.17 -28.30 -15.69
CA GLY A 1090 -49.61 -28.19 -15.43
C GLY A 1090 -49.89 -28.23 -13.91
N PRO A 1091 -50.81 -29.09 -13.42
CA PRO A 1091 -51.11 -29.17 -11.99
C PRO A 1091 -50.09 -30.00 -11.18
N VAL A 1092 -49.11 -30.63 -11.83
CA VAL A 1092 -48.18 -31.57 -11.18
C VAL A 1092 -46.90 -30.87 -10.77
N THR A 1093 -46.48 -31.04 -9.51
CA THR A 1093 -45.14 -30.61 -9.06
C THR A 1093 -44.08 -31.64 -9.47
N LEU A 1094 -43.00 -31.18 -10.09
CA LEU A 1094 -41.86 -32.02 -10.47
C LEU A 1094 -40.89 -32.19 -9.28
N LEU A 1095 -40.40 -33.42 -9.11
CA LEU A 1095 -39.65 -33.88 -7.93
C LEU A 1095 -38.37 -34.58 -8.35
N ASN A 1096 -37.45 -34.80 -7.41
CA ASN A 1096 -36.16 -35.48 -7.60
C ASN A 1096 -35.29 -34.75 -8.64
N TRP A 1097 -34.59 -33.73 -8.15
CA TRP A 1097 -33.72 -32.86 -8.92
C TRP A 1097 -32.27 -33.22 -8.71
N SER A 1098 -31.52 -33.10 -9.80
CA SER A 1098 -30.06 -33.16 -9.87
C SER A 1098 -29.56 -31.77 -10.30
N GLN A 1099 -28.56 -31.23 -9.62
CA GLN A 1099 -28.06 -29.87 -9.82
C GLN A 1099 -26.56 -29.85 -10.05
N ILE A 1100 -26.11 -29.07 -11.03
CA ILE A 1100 -24.68 -28.87 -11.32
C ILE A 1100 -24.38 -27.38 -11.26
N VAL A 1101 -23.42 -27.01 -10.41
CA VAL A 1101 -22.96 -25.63 -10.22
C VAL A 1101 -21.80 -25.32 -11.16
N MET A 1102 -21.89 -24.21 -11.88
CA MET A 1102 -20.86 -23.71 -12.79
C MET A 1102 -20.50 -22.26 -12.40
N THR A 1103 -19.65 -22.13 -11.39
CA THR A 1103 -19.09 -20.83 -10.97
C THR A 1103 -17.97 -20.36 -11.91
N GLU A 1104 -17.53 -19.12 -11.74
CA GLU A 1104 -16.32 -18.59 -12.40
C GLU A 1104 -15.12 -19.53 -12.28
N LYS A 1105 -14.87 -20.09 -11.08
CA LYS A 1105 -13.77 -21.03 -10.87
C LYS A 1105 -13.90 -22.28 -11.73
N VAL A 1106 -15.11 -22.84 -11.85
CA VAL A 1106 -15.36 -23.99 -12.74
C VAL A 1106 -15.07 -23.61 -14.19
N ILE A 1107 -15.50 -22.41 -14.60
CA ILE A 1107 -15.26 -21.90 -15.96
C ILE A 1107 -13.74 -21.80 -16.24
N LEU A 1108 -12.99 -21.20 -15.32
CA LEU A 1108 -11.53 -21.02 -15.45
C LEU A 1108 -10.77 -22.35 -15.39
N ASP A 1109 -11.01 -23.15 -14.35
CA ASP A 1109 -10.22 -24.35 -14.05
C ASP A 1109 -10.46 -25.49 -15.04
N HIS A 1110 -11.72 -25.69 -15.46
CA HIS A 1110 -12.11 -26.83 -16.29
C HIS A 1110 -12.15 -26.50 -17.77
N PHE A 1111 -12.43 -25.25 -18.18
CA PHE A 1111 -12.57 -24.92 -19.60
C PHE A 1111 -11.33 -24.24 -20.20
N GLY A 1112 -10.47 -23.62 -19.37
CA GLY A 1112 -9.18 -23.09 -19.82
C GLY A 1112 -8.14 -24.17 -20.13
N ASN A 1113 -8.15 -25.29 -19.38
CA ASN A 1113 -7.15 -26.35 -19.52
C ASN A 1113 -7.54 -27.48 -20.49
N GLU A 1114 -8.80 -27.58 -20.89
CA GLU A 1114 -9.28 -28.65 -21.78
C GLU A 1114 -9.06 -28.30 -23.25
N THR A 1115 -8.58 -29.26 -24.04
CA THR A 1115 -8.25 -29.05 -25.46
C THR A 1115 -9.32 -29.57 -26.43
N ASN A 1116 -10.20 -30.48 -25.97
CA ASN A 1116 -11.37 -31.01 -26.68
C ASN A 1116 -12.30 -31.77 -25.72
N PHE A 1117 -13.62 -31.60 -25.84
CA PHE A 1117 -14.60 -32.51 -25.21
C PHE A 1117 -14.87 -33.74 -26.10
N LYS A 1118 -15.19 -34.90 -25.52
CA LYS A 1118 -15.49 -36.13 -26.28
C LYS A 1118 -16.74 -35.92 -27.13
N THR A 1119 -16.64 -36.20 -28.43
CA THR A 1119 -17.78 -36.20 -29.36
C THR A 1119 -18.68 -37.41 -29.09
N SER A 1120 -19.86 -37.16 -28.52
CA SER A 1120 -20.97 -38.10 -28.49
C SER A 1120 -22.04 -37.64 -29.48
N ASP A 1121 -22.46 -38.54 -30.38
CA ASP A 1121 -23.51 -38.27 -31.38
C ASP A 1121 -24.90 -38.01 -30.74
N LYS A 1122 -25.01 -38.15 -29.41
CA LYS A 1122 -26.25 -37.96 -28.66
C LYS A 1122 -26.63 -36.49 -28.45
N PHE A 1123 -25.70 -35.55 -28.70
CA PHE A 1123 -25.85 -34.12 -28.35
C PHE A 1123 -25.78 -33.18 -29.58
N ILE A 1124 -26.30 -33.63 -30.74
CA ILE A 1124 -26.16 -32.97 -32.06
C ILE A 1124 -27.16 -31.80 -32.28
N SER A 1125 -28.01 -31.43 -31.32
CA SER A 1125 -28.82 -30.21 -31.48
C SER A 1125 -27.92 -28.98 -31.43
N HIS A 1126 -27.92 -28.16 -32.49
CA HIS A 1126 -27.04 -26.99 -32.64
C HIS A 1126 -27.73 -25.67 -32.28
N TYR A 1127 -29.05 -25.68 -32.06
CA TYR A 1127 -29.79 -24.44 -31.91
C TYR A 1127 -29.94 -24.06 -30.45
N ARG A 1128 -29.31 -22.94 -30.05
CA ARG A 1128 -29.43 -22.31 -28.72
C ARG A 1128 -29.02 -23.18 -27.53
N ILE A 1129 -27.94 -23.94 -27.69
CA ILE A 1129 -27.26 -24.62 -26.57
C ILE A 1129 -26.03 -23.77 -26.18
N PRO A 1130 -25.78 -23.55 -24.87
CA PRO A 1130 -24.57 -22.86 -24.44
C PRO A 1130 -23.29 -23.61 -24.84
N GLU A 1131 -22.29 -22.86 -25.30
CA GLU A 1131 -21.09 -23.38 -25.96
C GLU A 1131 -19.84 -22.59 -25.56
N ILE A 1132 -18.69 -23.29 -25.55
CA ILE A 1132 -17.39 -22.68 -25.27
C ILE A 1132 -16.54 -22.58 -26.52
N TYR A 1133 -15.94 -21.42 -26.67
CA TYR A 1133 -15.06 -21.05 -27.77
C TYR A 1133 -13.74 -20.57 -27.20
N LYS A 1134 -12.62 -21.04 -27.77
CA LYS A 1134 -11.26 -20.68 -27.35
C LYS A 1134 -10.45 -20.17 -28.53
N SER A 1135 -9.71 -19.09 -28.30
CA SER A 1135 -8.74 -18.50 -29.21
C SER A 1135 -7.39 -18.39 -28.50
N VAL A 1136 -6.32 -18.66 -29.23
CA VAL A 1136 -4.94 -18.47 -28.78
C VAL A 1136 -4.24 -17.62 -29.83
N PHE A 1137 -3.66 -16.49 -29.41
CA PHE A 1137 -3.07 -15.51 -30.31
C PHE A 1137 -1.86 -14.82 -29.66
N THR A 1138 -1.00 -14.23 -30.47
CA THR A 1138 0.05 -13.29 -30.01
C THR A 1138 -0.41 -11.87 -30.26
N LEU A 1139 0.03 -10.92 -29.43
CA LEU A 1139 -0.10 -9.50 -29.76
C LEU A 1139 0.77 -9.15 -30.99
N PRO A 1140 0.47 -8.04 -31.69
CA PRO A 1140 1.42 -7.42 -32.60
C PRO A 1140 2.75 -7.10 -31.88
N GLU A 1141 3.85 -7.07 -32.62
CA GLU A 1141 5.15 -6.61 -32.10
C GLU A 1141 5.06 -5.14 -31.67
N GLY A 1142 5.51 -4.83 -30.45
CA GLY A 1142 5.44 -3.49 -29.86
C GLY A 1142 5.01 -3.49 -28.39
N ASP A 1143 4.72 -2.31 -27.87
CA ASP A 1143 4.25 -2.11 -26.50
C ASP A 1143 2.83 -2.66 -26.27
N VAL A 1144 2.56 -3.05 -25.03
CA VAL A 1144 1.23 -3.52 -24.61
C VAL A 1144 0.41 -2.33 -24.14
N PHE A 1145 -0.70 -2.07 -24.83
CA PHE A 1145 -1.67 -1.04 -24.46
C PHE A 1145 -3.03 -1.64 -24.13
N ASP A 1146 -3.85 -0.85 -23.44
CA ASP A 1146 -5.26 -1.15 -23.21
C ASP A 1146 -6.00 -1.36 -24.55
N THR A 1147 -7.03 -2.18 -24.56
CA THR A 1147 -7.86 -2.41 -25.75
C THR A 1147 -9.31 -2.73 -25.35
N PHE A 1148 -10.19 -2.88 -26.34
CA PHE A 1148 -11.59 -3.25 -26.12
C PHE A 1148 -11.94 -4.45 -26.97
N LEU A 1149 -12.43 -5.51 -26.34
CA LEU A 1149 -12.92 -6.71 -27.02
C LEU A 1149 -14.31 -6.43 -27.62
N ASN A 1150 -14.38 -6.37 -28.95
CA ASN A 1150 -15.62 -6.26 -29.71
C ASN A 1150 -16.19 -7.65 -30.03
N VAL A 1151 -17.43 -7.87 -29.59
CA VAL A 1151 -18.17 -9.13 -29.76
C VAL A 1151 -19.52 -8.92 -30.45
N ASN A 1152 -19.69 -7.88 -31.28
CA ASN A 1152 -21.00 -7.50 -31.85
C ASN A 1152 -21.70 -8.60 -32.68
N ASN A 1153 -20.94 -9.56 -33.22
CA ASN A 1153 -21.49 -10.70 -33.96
C ASN A 1153 -21.88 -11.89 -33.08
N TRP A 1154 -21.59 -11.82 -31.78
CA TRP A 1154 -22.01 -12.78 -30.75
C TRP A 1154 -23.33 -12.32 -30.13
N ARG A 1155 -23.94 -13.13 -29.26
CA ARG A 1155 -25.26 -12.76 -28.68
C ARG A 1155 -25.21 -12.47 -27.21
N LYS A 1156 -24.91 -13.45 -26.37
CA LYS A 1156 -24.89 -13.26 -24.92
C LYS A 1156 -23.93 -14.24 -24.26
N GLY A 1157 -23.01 -13.74 -23.44
CA GLY A 1157 -22.08 -14.63 -22.78
C GLY A 1157 -21.12 -13.96 -21.81
N VAL A 1158 -20.03 -14.68 -21.55
CA VAL A 1158 -18.95 -14.28 -20.63
C VAL A 1158 -17.62 -14.39 -21.36
N ALA A 1159 -16.74 -13.41 -21.17
CA ALA A 1159 -15.40 -13.40 -21.76
C ALA A 1159 -14.31 -13.51 -20.70
N VAL A 1160 -13.31 -14.36 -20.97
CA VAL A 1160 -12.15 -14.55 -20.09
C VAL A 1160 -10.88 -14.41 -20.92
N ILE A 1161 -9.93 -13.59 -20.47
CA ILE A 1161 -8.62 -13.44 -21.08
C ILE A 1161 -7.51 -13.77 -20.08
N ASN A 1162 -6.59 -14.68 -20.43
CA ASN A 1162 -5.46 -15.09 -19.56
C ASN A 1162 -5.87 -15.37 -18.09
N ASN A 1163 -6.96 -16.14 -17.90
CA ASN A 1163 -7.56 -16.44 -16.60
C ASN A 1163 -8.12 -15.23 -15.82
N ARG A 1164 -8.42 -14.12 -16.50
CA ARG A 1164 -9.12 -12.95 -15.96
C ARG A 1164 -10.50 -12.84 -16.60
N ASN A 1165 -11.55 -12.90 -15.78
CA ASN A 1165 -12.93 -12.76 -16.25
C ASN A 1165 -13.25 -11.28 -16.51
N LEU A 1166 -13.40 -10.92 -17.78
CA LEU A 1166 -13.71 -9.55 -18.20
C LEU A 1166 -15.14 -9.14 -17.82
N GLY A 1167 -16.04 -10.12 -17.69
CA GLY A 1167 -17.45 -9.91 -17.37
C GLY A 1167 -18.37 -10.40 -18.48
N ARG A 1168 -19.59 -9.85 -18.50
CA ARG A 1168 -20.69 -10.29 -19.37
C ARG A 1168 -20.76 -9.42 -20.61
N TYR A 1169 -20.97 -10.03 -21.78
CA TYR A 1169 -21.35 -9.33 -22.99
C TYR A 1169 -22.80 -9.65 -23.38
N TRP A 1170 -23.51 -8.66 -23.90
CA TRP A 1170 -24.86 -8.84 -24.45
C TRP A 1170 -25.18 -7.83 -25.58
N PRO A 1171 -24.37 -7.81 -26.66
CA PRO A 1171 -24.55 -6.87 -27.77
C PRO A 1171 -25.91 -7.02 -28.47
N ALA A 1172 -26.57 -8.18 -28.35
CA ALA A 1172 -27.92 -8.38 -28.90
C ALA A 1172 -28.99 -7.45 -28.28
N VAL A 1173 -28.75 -6.88 -27.10
CA VAL A 1173 -29.68 -5.94 -26.44
C VAL A 1173 -29.07 -4.58 -26.12
N GLY A 1174 -27.74 -4.49 -25.98
CA GLY A 1174 -27.06 -3.23 -25.65
C GLY A 1174 -27.39 -2.68 -24.25
N PRO A 1175 -26.86 -1.50 -23.89
CA PRO A 1175 -26.17 -0.56 -24.78
C PRO A 1175 -24.67 -0.89 -24.95
N GLN A 1176 -24.11 -1.71 -24.06
CA GLN A 1176 -22.71 -2.15 -24.11
C GLN A 1176 -22.47 -3.23 -25.17
N GLU A 1177 -21.51 -2.97 -26.06
CA GLU A 1177 -21.10 -3.85 -27.15
C GLU A 1177 -19.66 -4.35 -27.00
N THR A 1178 -18.78 -3.53 -26.44
CA THR A 1178 -17.37 -3.88 -26.19
C THR A 1178 -17.08 -4.08 -24.71
N LEU A 1179 -16.15 -5.00 -24.40
CA LEU A 1179 -15.59 -5.19 -23.05
C LEU A 1179 -14.21 -4.55 -22.94
N TYR A 1180 -13.96 -3.77 -21.90
CA TYR A 1180 -12.63 -3.21 -21.62
C TYR A 1180 -11.62 -4.29 -21.25
N VAL A 1181 -10.42 -4.21 -21.83
CA VAL A 1181 -9.30 -5.13 -21.60
C VAL A 1181 -8.07 -4.33 -21.18
N PRO A 1182 -7.76 -4.30 -19.87
CA PRO A 1182 -6.56 -3.66 -19.35
C PRO A 1182 -5.27 -4.27 -19.89
N ALA A 1183 -4.24 -3.47 -20.16
CA ALA A 1183 -2.93 -3.94 -20.57
C ALA A 1183 -2.32 -4.97 -19.58
N PRO A 1184 -2.44 -4.82 -18.24
CA PRO A 1184 -1.98 -5.83 -17.28
C PRO A 1184 -2.63 -7.22 -17.43
N PHE A 1185 -3.74 -7.34 -18.16
CA PHE A 1185 -4.39 -8.64 -18.40
C PHE A 1185 -3.85 -9.32 -19.67
N LEU A 1186 -3.05 -8.61 -20.47
CA LEU A 1186 -2.42 -9.11 -21.69
C LEU A 1186 -0.96 -9.50 -21.43
N LYS A 1187 -0.47 -10.45 -22.22
CA LYS A 1187 0.95 -10.83 -22.25
C LYS A 1187 1.63 -10.22 -23.48
N PRO A 1188 2.86 -9.69 -23.35
CA PRO A 1188 3.57 -9.03 -24.44
C PRO A 1188 3.94 -10.00 -25.56
N PHE A 1189 4.17 -9.50 -26.78
CA PHE A 1189 4.73 -10.31 -27.86
C PHE A 1189 6.13 -10.84 -27.50
N PRO A 1190 6.47 -12.11 -27.84
CA PRO A 1190 5.70 -13.10 -28.59
C PRO A 1190 4.90 -14.08 -27.71
N GLU A 1191 4.60 -13.75 -26.45
CA GLU A 1191 3.85 -14.65 -25.56
C GLU A 1191 2.41 -14.89 -26.05
N LEU A 1192 1.92 -16.10 -25.78
CA LEU A 1192 0.58 -16.53 -26.17
C LEU A 1192 -0.47 -16.02 -25.16
N ASN A 1193 -1.42 -15.26 -25.69
CA ASN A 1193 -2.64 -14.84 -25.02
C ASN A 1193 -3.76 -15.84 -25.31
N GLU A 1194 -4.57 -16.11 -24.30
CA GLU A 1194 -5.72 -17.02 -24.39
C GLU A 1194 -7.01 -16.24 -24.12
N LEU A 1195 -7.97 -16.35 -25.05
CA LEU A 1195 -9.31 -15.77 -24.94
C LEU A 1195 -10.37 -16.87 -25.02
N ILE A 1196 -11.24 -16.93 -24.02
CA ILE A 1196 -12.36 -17.87 -23.94
C ILE A 1196 -13.66 -17.08 -23.95
N LEU A 1197 -14.61 -17.50 -24.79
CA LEU A 1197 -15.99 -17.03 -24.77
C LEU A 1197 -16.91 -18.19 -24.39
N PHE A 1198 -17.71 -18.00 -23.35
CA PHE A 1198 -18.85 -18.87 -23.03
C PHE A 1198 -20.13 -18.21 -23.54
N GLU A 1199 -20.57 -18.64 -24.74
CA GLU A 1199 -21.76 -18.12 -25.44
C GLU A 1199 -23.00 -18.91 -25.01
N LEU A 1200 -24.08 -18.22 -24.69
CA LEU A 1200 -25.28 -18.78 -24.08
C LEU A 1200 -26.43 -18.95 -25.07
N GLU A 1201 -26.40 -18.25 -26.20
CA GLU A 1201 -27.53 -18.21 -27.13
C GLU A 1201 -27.16 -18.62 -28.53
N ASP A 1202 -26.30 -17.89 -29.23
CA ASP A 1202 -26.03 -18.13 -30.65
C ASP A 1202 -24.66 -17.55 -31.01
N ALA A 1203 -23.82 -18.36 -31.65
CA ALA A 1203 -22.47 -17.98 -32.03
C ALA A 1203 -22.38 -17.76 -33.55
N PRO A 1204 -21.56 -16.82 -34.03
CA PRO A 1204 -21.35 -16.58 -35.46
C PRO A 1204 -20.48 -17.66 -36.12
N CYS A 1205 -20.55 -18.92 -35.65
CA CYS A 1205 -19.58 -19.98 -35.96
C CYS A 1205 -20.11 -21.03 -36.95
N TYR A 1206 -21.14 -20.69 -37.74
CA TYR A 1206 -21.64 -21.53 -38.85
C TYR A 1206 -20.57 -21.78 -39.94
N ARG A 1207 -19.60 -20.87 -40.08
CA ARG A 1207 -18.39 -21.01 -40.90
C ARG A 1207 -17.18 -20.63 -40.06
N SER A 1208 -16.03 -21.27 -40.31
CA SER A 1208 -14.78 -20.96 -39.57
C SER A 1208 -14.35 -19.50 -39.72
N GLU A 1209 -14.58 -18.92 -40.91
CA GLU A 1209 -14.23 -17.53 -41.24
C GLU A 1209 -15.04 -16.49 -40.46
N THR A 1210 -16.25 -16.84 -40.00
CA THR A 1210 -17.13 -15.93 -39.25
C THR A 1210 -16.99 -16.09 -37.73
N CYS A 1211 -16.34 -17.17 -37.27
CA CYS A 1211 -16.12 -17.48 -35.85
C CYS A 1211 -14.95 -16.67 -35.27
N SER A 1212 -15.14 -15.35 -35.11
CA SER A 1212 -14.08 -14.44 -34.67
C SER A 1212 -14.59 -13.32 -33.77
N ALA A 1213 -13.66 -12.66 -33.07
CA ALA A 1213 -13.85 -11.38 -32.39
C ALA A 1213 -12.71 -10.43 -32.77
N GLN A 1214 -12.84 -9.15 -32.44
CA GLN A 1214 -11.82 -8.14 -32.73
C GLN A 1214 -11.47 -7.33 -31.49
N PHE A 1215 -10.24 -6.85 -31.44
CA PHE A 1215 -9.78 -5.91 -30.42
C PHE A 1215 -9.68 -4.53 -31.05
N VAL A 1216 -10.43 -3.57 -30.52
CA VAL A 1216 -10.53 -2.21 -31.05
C VAL A 1216 -9.93 -1.20 -30.08
N ASP A 1217 -9.58 -0.04 -30.59
CA ASP A 1217 -8.94 1.06 -29.85
C ASP A 1217 -9.94 2.08 -29.26
N GLN A 1218 -11.24 1.85 -29.44
CA GLN A 1218 -12.32 2.70 -28.94
C GLN A 1218 -13.47 1.85 -28.40
N PRO A 1219 -14.09 2.23 -27.27
CA PRO A 1219 -15.24 1.52 -26.73
C PRO A 1219 -16.50 1.77 -27.55
N SER A 1220 -17.40 0.78 -27.60
CA SER A 1220 -18.80 0.91 -27.99
C SER A 1220 -19.67 0.54 -26.79
N ILE A 1221 -20.16 1.57 -26.09
CA ILE A 1221 -21.03 1.42 -24.90
C ILE A 1221 -22.40 2.08 -25.06
N ASN A 1222 -22.67 2.68 -26.22
CA ASN A 1222 -23.87 3.45 -26.52
C ASN A 1222 -24.61 2.93 -27.76
N ALA A 1223 -24.58 1.61 -27.98
CA ALA A 1223 -25.28 0.99 -29.10
C ALA A 1223 -26.80 1.18 -29.00
N THR A 1224 -27.48 1.19 -30.16
CA THR A 1224 -28.94 1.29 -30.21
C THR A 1224 -29.57 0.07 -29.55
N THR A 1225 -30.41 0.26 -28.55
CA THR A 1225 -31.08 -0.86 -27.89
C THR A 1225 -32.39 -1.21 -28.62
N PRO A 1226 -32.73 -2.51 -28.81
CA PRO A 1226 -33.93 -2.91 -29.56
C PRO A 1226 -35.27 -2.54 -28.90
N TYR A 1227 -35.23 -2.12 -27.64
CA TYR A 1227 -36.41 -1.90 -26.80
C TYR A 1227 -36.65 -0.42 -26.42
N ALA A 1228 -35.81 0.50 -26.91
CA ALA A 1228 -35.89 1.94 -26.65
C ALA A 1228 -36.83 2.71 -27.59
#